data_AF-A0A0D6LFC5-F1
#
_entry.id   AF-A0A0D6LFC5-F1
#
_cell.length_a   1.000
_cell.length_b   1.000
_cell.length_c   1.000
_cell.angle_alpha   90.00
_cell.angle_beta   90.00
_cell.angle_gamma   90.00
#
_symmetry.space_group_name_H-M   'P 1'
#
loop_
_entity.id
_entity.type
_entity.pdbx_description
1 polymer ?
#
loop_
_entity_poly.entity_id
_entity_poly.type
_entity_poly.pdbx_seq_one_letter_code
_entity_poly.pdbx_strand_id
1 'polypeptide(L)'
;MAASNLGEQLGAQLVKAAQIMEEHIDNEMNRLENMDEDELEIIRRRRVEELKKIQKAKAEMLSHGHGKYEEVADEKEFFEATKKSKNVVCLFYLDGNMRCKIVDKHMQILAPKHLGTRFIHVNADKVHFLTTRLNIRVIPTIAIVKDQQTVDYIRGFDDLGGIDEFKTEVLEARLARSGVIKIEKPKVEQPKKKIIRSNDPAHDSDDDWFVKNYADLPPLRIKNAIHFAASTYSGPLALAFSNSTTSWFIDIRMSGGEYLKRKLEVPDVCALEWTKGHRLVVMDRRGNASLYSALGERVSEFHFGNGIREVREVRVFPTTHDSGVAIIDDQMRIFVVNSVSEPVHTIAASREHPSAWTVLQPKSQLTRVIVAQGTTFYTGCQGEQLSVVDTPFAEPEGQYARMVVSWDYSMIALYHSSSLIQIVAADLSKQISRIQVPGEQSIYRFGWVGLEALFLQRTPLVVQFFSVHDEKAHYDLNTEFVQIGVEPDGVKLYSDTGMEFVGPVSRDERAVLGVASASDGALLYEAAQWLNTNRSHQSYEYAMQIRDLSLAIDQCISTATSAWSPEIQKELLKAAHFGVAFSTGFDAVRFVRVVRELRVLNEVRRKRIGMPITLHELGESCLINRLIDIGAYGTAAEICKWLRRDEQEGIDRVLLEWVRRTITEAASLPNKSELNMEALDEKIAKKLLNYPHVSLADAAKRAIDAKLPKLARLLIKRETDDSKQVNVLLQLGDIQEALARAAAAQRPQLMHQVVRHLMKEQKRADYELAIRKIPLAQCLYQDLVREESDRGSSKMMLALLEQASDFERQTMFHLDAVESEMNPSERLNSLRRAKEAAKNLGDKGVEELLSDMAAFAPGQSERGEDHMTIRETVIEHADDAQKVAQFKHQAKLTDKQVWLWTIEGLAKKGKMEQLFDMAQKKSPVGYVPFIKACMKYNRQDECKKYFAKVHGYQELVAAYMAMGNFVSAAKIAFDRRDRDTLQHVFMKSHANKDAYAKVAQLIKSL
;
A
#
# COMPACT_ATOMS: atom_id res chain seq x y z
N MET A 1 12.41 44.33 -30.10
CA MET A 1 11.26 44.01 -29.21
C MET A 1 10.10 43.28 -29.91
N ALA A 2 9.98 43.27 -31.25
CA ALA A 2 8.90 42.52 -31.91
C ALA A 2 9.17 41.00 -32.11
N ALA A 3 10.43 40.56 -32.10
CA ALA A 3 10.79 39.15 -32.30
C ALA A 3 10.68 38.27 -31.04
N SER A 4 10.77 38.85 -29.84
CA SER A 4 10.63 38.10 -28.58
C SER A 4 9.18 37.72 -28.29
N ASN A 5 8.22 38.58 -28.67
CA ASN A 5 6.79 38.34 -28.45
C ASN A 5 6.21 37.23 -29.34
N LEU A 6 6.79 37.01 -30.53
CA LEU A 6 6.34 35.95 -31.44
C LEU A 6 6.78 34.55 -30.97
N GLY A 7 7.96 34.45 -30.34
CA GLY A 7 8.49 33.20 -29.77
C GLY A 7 7.72 32.74 -28.53
N GLU A 8 7.32 33.67 -27.66
CA GLU A 8 6.48 33.36 -26.50
C GLU A 8 5.04 32.98 -26.90
N GLN A 9 4.48 33.62 -27.94
CA GLN A 9 3.16 33.25 -28.48
C GLN A 9 3.17 31.91 -29.22
N LEU A 10 4.21 31.59 -29.99
CA LEU A 10 4.36 30.27 -30.61
C LEU A 10 4.59 29.17 -29.56
N GLY A 11 5.40 29.46 -28.53
CA GLY A 11 5.64 28.55 -27.42
C GLY A 11 4.36 28.22 -26.64
N ALA A 12 3.55 29.25 -26.33
CA ALA A 12 2.26 29.06 -25.66
C ALA A 12 1.23 28.31 -26.54
N GLN A 13 1.25 28.52 -27.86
CA GLN A 13 0.39 27.78 -28.80
C GLN A 13 0.81 26.33 -29.00
N LEU A 14 2.11 26.03 -29.03
CA LEU A 14 2.65 24.66 -29.09
C LEU A 14 2.38 23.88 -27.80
N VAL A 15 2.52 24.53 -26.63
CA VAL A 15 2.17 23.93 -25.34
C VAL A 15 0.66 23.66 -25.25
N LYS A 16 -0.19 24.58 -25.70
CA LYS A 16 -1.65 24.33 -25.79
C LYS A 16 -2.00 23.21 -26.76
N ALA A 17 -1.34 23.15 -27.92
CA ALA A 17 -1.58 22.08 -28.89
C ALA A 17 -1.11 20.72 -28.36
N ALA A 18 0.01 20.67 -27.64
CA ALA A 18 0.50 19.46 -26.97
C ALA A 18 -0.43 19.03 -25.83
N GLN A 19 -0.93 19.97 -25.02
CA GLN A 19 -1.91 19.69 -23.95
C GLN A 19 -3.24 19.18 -24.50
N ILE A 20 -3.77 19.79 -25.56
CA ILE A 20 -5.02 19.33 -26.22
C ILE A 20 -4.83 17.95 -26.85
N MET A 21 -3.63 17.66 -27.38
CA MET A 21 -3.32 16.36 -27.94
C MET A 21 -3.16 15.31 -26.83
N GLU A 22 -2.40 15.59 -25.77
CA GLU A 22 -2.30 14.75 -24.56
C GLU A 22 -3.69 14.49 -23.97
N GLU A 23 -4.52 15.51 -23.80
CA GLU A 23 -5.88 15.40 -23.23
C GLU A 23 -6.81 14.58 -24.14
N HIS A 24 -6.71 14.73 -25.47
CA HIS A 24 -7.45 13.89 -26.42
C HIS A 24 -6.99 12.42 -26.35
N ILE A 25 -5.69 12.19 -26.21
CA ILE A 25 -5.08 10.85 -26.09
C ILE A 25 -5.44 10.21 -24.74
N ASP A 26 -5.38 10.97 -23.65
CA ASP A 26 -5.73 10.53 -22.30
C ASP A 26 -7.22 10.22 -22.19
N ASN A 27 -8.08 10.98 -22.89
CA ASN A 27 -9.51 10.68 -22.98
C ASN A 27 -9.77 9.41 -23.80
N GLU A 28 -9.02 9.18 -24.89
CA GLU A 28 -9.12 7.94 -25.68
C GLU A 28 -8.60 6.73 -24.86
N MET A 29 -7.51 6.88 -24.11
CA MET A 29 -6.97 5.83 -23.24
C MET A 29 -7.88 5.55 -22.04
N ASN A 30 -8.42 6.57 -21.37
CA ASN A 30 -9.39 6.41 -20.28
C ASN A 30 -10.70 5.77 -20.76
N ARG A 31 -11.12 6.09 -21.98
CA ARG A 31 -12.26 5.41 -22.62
C ARG A 31 -11.95 3.92 -22.80
N LEU A 32 -10.75 3.59 -23.30
CA LEU A 32 -10.31 2.21 -23.52
C LEU A 32 -10.03 1.42 -22.24
N GLU A 33 -9.56 2.06 -21.17
CA GLU A 33 -9.36 1.45 -19.84
C GLU A 33 -10.68 1.04 -19.16
N ASN A 34 -11.82 1.60 -19.61
CA ASN A 34 -13.15 1.38 -19.05
C ASN A 34 -14.11 0.67 -20.03
N MET A 35 -13.62 0.15 -21.17
CA MET A 35 -14.45 -0.58 -22.14
C MET A 35 -14.43 -2.10 -21.85
N ASP A 36 -15.61 -2.70 -21.83
CA ASP A 36 -15.79 -4.14 -21.59
C ASP A 36 -15.44 -4.98 -22.85
N GLU A 37 -15.09 -6.26 -22.65
CA GLU A 37 -14.68 -7.19 -23.73
C GLU A 37 -15.69 -7.26 -24.89
N ASP A 38 -16.99 -7.15 -24.60
CA ASP A 38 -18.07 -7.23 -25.58
C ASP A 38 -18.10 -6.05 -26.57
N GLU A 39 -17.70 -4.85 -26.13
CA GLU A 39 -17.68 -3.65 -27.00
C GLU A 39 -16.52 -3.69 -28.00
N LEU A 40 -15.38 -4.26 -27.59
CA LEU A 40 -14.20 -4.44 -28.43
C LEU A 40 -14.47 -5.42 -29.58
N GLU A 41 -15.29 -6.43 -29.35
CA GLU A 41 -15.65 -7.43 -30.35
C GLU A 41 -16.60 -6.89 -31.45
N ILE A 42 -17.46 -5.92 -31.10
CA ILE A 42 -18.35 -5.24 -32.05
C ILE A 42 -17.54 -4.37 -33.03
N ILE A 43 -16.50 -3.67 -32.56
CA ILE A 43 -15.62 -2.84 -33.40
C ILE A 43 -14.82 -3.72 -34.37
N ARG A 44 -14.34 -4.88 -33.89
CA ARG A 44 -13.62 -5.88 -34.70
C ARG A 44 -14.48 -6.35 -35.88
N ARG A 45 -15.76 -6.65 -35.64
CA ARG A 45 -16.70 -7.12 -36.68
C ARG A 45 -16.95 -6.06 -37.76
N ARG A 46 -17.15 -4.80 -37.38
CA ARG A 46 -17.36 -3.69 -38.33
C ARG A 46 -16.19 -3.45 -39.27
N ARG A 47 -14.94 -3.44 -38.75
CA ARG A 47 -13.75 -3.19 -39.58
C ARG A 47 -13.51 -4.31 -40.60
N VAL A 48 -13.76 -5.57 -40.23
CA VAL A 48 -13.60 -6.71 -41.15
C VAL A 48 -14.61 -6.65 -42.31
N GLU A 49 -15.84 -6.18 -42.06
CA GLU A 49 -16.85 -6.03 -43.12
C GLU A 49 -16.53 -4.92 -44.12
N GLU A 50 -16.03 -3.77 -43.65
CA GLU A 50 -15.60 -2.68 -44.52
C GLU A 50 -14.45 -3.10 -45.45
N LEU A 51 -13.48 -3.84 -44.91
CA LEU A 51 -12.33 -4.34 -45.68
C LEU A 51 -12.74 -5.34 -46.76
N LYS A 52 -13.69 -6.25 -46.46
CA LYS A 52 -14.25 -7.18 -47.46
C LYS A 52 -14.93 -6.46 -48.63
N LYS A 53 -15.64 -5.36 -48.37
CA LYS A 53 -16.30 -4.56 -49.42
C LYS A 53 -15.29 -3.89 -50.36
N ILE A 54 -14.21 -3.34 -49.81
CA ILE A 54 -13.14 -2.68 -50.59
C ILE A 54 -12.43 -3.69 -51.50
N GLN A 55 -12.15 -4.90 -50.98
CA GLN A 55 -11.47 -5.95 -51.75
C GLN A 55 -12.32 -6.46 -52.92
N LYS A 56 -13.65 -6.63 -52.71
CA LYS A 56 -14.58 -7.02 -53.78
C LYS A 56 -14.66 -5.98 -54.89
N ALA A 57 -14.75 -4.70 -54.53
CA ALA A 57 -14.79 -3.61 -55.50
C ALA A 57 -13.50 -3.52 -56.34
N LYS A 58 -12.33 -3.75 -55.73
CA LYS A 58 -11.04 -3.80 -56.44
C LYS A 58 -10.98 -4.96 -57.44
N ALA A 59 -11.40 -6.16 -57.04
CA ALA A 59 -11.45 -7.33 -57.91
C ALA A 59 -12.37 -7.13 -59.13
N GLU A 60 -13.54 -6.52 -58.92
CA GLU A 60 -14.47 -6.18 -60.01
C GLU A 60 -13.84 -5.18 -60.99
N MET A 61 -13.14 -4.13 -60.53
CA MET A 61 -12.47 -3.16 -61.42
C MET A 61 -11.37 -3.81 -62.27
N LEU A 62 -10.56 -4.69 -61.69
CA LEU A 62 -9.54 -5.44 -62.43
C LEU A 62 -10.15 -6.36 -63.51
N SER A 63 -11.31 -6.97 -63.25
CA SER A 63 -12.02 -7.79 -64.25
C SER A 63 -12.52 -6.99 -65.47
N HIS A 64 -12.75 -5.68 -65.30
CA HIS A 64 -13.16 -4.76 -66.37
C HIS A 64 -11.99 -4.11 -67.11
N GLY A 65 -10.75 -4.59 -66.91
CA GLY A 65 -9.55 -4.10 -67.61
C GLY A 65 -8.92 -2.83 -67.02
N HIS A 66 -9.28 -2.43 -65.79
CA HIS A 66 -8.61 -1.33 -65.10
C HIS A 66 -7.21 -1.77 -64.64
N GLY A 67 -6.22 -0.88 -64.72
CA GLY A 67 -4.81 -1.20 -64.42
C GLY A 67 -3.97 -1.63 -65.62
N LYS A 68 -4.60 -1.84 -66.79
CA LYS A 68 -3.93 -2.14 -68.06
C LYS A 68 -4.16 -1.02 -69.07
N TYR A 69 -3.26 -0.93 -70.05
CA TYR A 69 -3.36 -0.03 -71.19
C TYR A 69 -3.43 -0.87 -72.45
N GLU A 70 -4.58 -0.88 -73.10
CA GLU A 70 -4.93 -1.80 -74.20
C GLU A 70 -5.39 -1.03 -75.45
N GLU A 71 -5.05 -1.55 -76.63
CA GLU A 71 -5.55 -1.04 -77.92
C GLU A 71 -6.99 -1.48 -78.11
N VAL A 72 -7.83 -0.55 -78.57
CA VAL A 72 -9.21 -0.80 -78.96
C VAL A 72 -9.24 -0.90 -80.48
N ALA A 73 -9.76 -2.01 -81.02
CA ALA A 73 -9.65 -2.33 -82.44
C ALA A 73 -10.66 -1.58 -83.32
N ASP A 74 -11.86 -1.33 -82.78
CA ASP A 74 -12.97 -0.71 -83.51
C ASP A 74 -13.85 0.19 -82.64
N GLU A 75 -14.85 0.82 -83.26
CA GLU A 75 -15.74 1.76 -82.58
C GLU A 75 -16.66 1.07 -81.56
N LYS A 76 -16.95 -0.22 -81.74
CA LYS A 76 -17.83 -0.98 -80.83
C LYS A 76 -17.15 -1.23 -79.49
N GLU A 77 -15.89 -1.64 -79.52
CA GLU A 77 -15.08 -1.87 -78.32
C GLU A 77 -14.87 -0.58 -77.51
N PHE A 78 -14.76 0.58 -78.18
CA PHE A 78 -14.68 1.89 -77.50
C PHE A 78 -15.96 2.20 -76.71
N PHE A 79 -17.14 1.99 -77.31
CA PHE A 79 -18.42 2.19 -76.62
C PHE A 79 -18.65 1.16 -75.51
N GLU A 80 -18.15 -0.06 -75.67
CA GLU A 80 -18.22 -1.08 -74.61
C GLU A 80 -17.34 -0.73 -73.41
N ALA A 81 -16.11 -0.26 -73.65
CA ALA A 81 -15.20 0.19 -72.60
C ALA A 81 -15.77 1.36 -71.79
N THR A 82 -16.41 2.33 -72.46
CA THR A 82 -17.05 3.49 -71.83
C THR A 82 -18.38 3.14 -71.13
N LYS A 83 -19.06 2.06 -71.51
CA LYS A 83 -20.25 1.54 -70.81
C LYS A 83 -19.89 0.78 -69.53
N LYS A 84 -18.82 -0.01 -69.55
CA LYS A 84 -18.37 -0.85 -68.43
C LYS A 84 -17.63 -0.08 -67.33
N SER A 85 -17.07 1.09 -67.66
CA SER A 85 -16.22 1.87 -66.76
C SER A 85 -16.72 3.29 -66.61
N LYS A 86 -16.78 3.79 -65.37
CA LYS A 86 -17.24 5.17 -65.10
C LYS A 86 -16.29 6.23 -65.66
N ASN A 87 -14.98 6.01 -65.53
CA ASN A 87 -13.95 6.92 -66.01
C ASN A 87 -13.10 6.20 -67.08
N VAL A 88 -12.97 6.79 -68.26
CA VAL A 88 -12.17 6.28 -69.37
C VAL A 88 -11.33 7.41 -69.97
N VAL A 89 -10.05 7.14 -70.19
CA VAL A 89 -9.13 8.04 -70.88
C VAL A 89 -8.64 7.33 -72.14
N CYS A 90 -8.90 7.93 -73.30
CA CYS A 90 -8.62 7.32 -74.60
C CYS A 90 -7.65 8.17 -75.42
N LEU A 91 -6.52 7.58 -75.83
CA LEU A 91 -5.58 8.22 -76.76
C LEU A 91 -5.95 7.88 -78.22
N PHE A 92 -6.16 8.90 -79.04
CA PHE A 92 -6.27 8.78 -80.49
C PHE A 92 -4.89 9.02 -81.12
N TYR A 93 -4.37 8.01 -81.83
CA TYR A 93 -3.02 8.02 -82.41
C TYR A 93 -3.02 7.67 -83.90
N LEU A 94 -1.90 7.93 -84.58
CA LEU A 94 -1.61 7.50 -85.96
C LEU A 94 -0.25 6.82 -86.02
N ASP A 95 -0.14 5.83 -86.90
CA ASP A 95 1.11 5.12 -87.15
C ASP A 95 2.14 6.05 -87.82
N GLY A 96 3.36 6.10 -87.28
CA GLY A 96 4.45 6.95 -87.80
C GLY A 96 4.59 8.32 -87.13
N ASN A 97 3.64 8.77 -86.30
CA ASN A 97 3.76 10.03 -85.57
C ASN A 97 4.57 9.87 -84.26
N MET A 98 5.76 10.47 -84.20
CA MET A 98 6.65 10.38 -83.04
C MET A 98 6.05 10.96 -81.75
N ARG A 99 5.18 11.97 -81.86
CA ARG A 99 4.50 12.59 -80.72
C ARG A 99 3.48 11.67 -80.06
N CYS A 100 2.86 10.76 -80.82
CA CYS A 100 1.97 9.74 -80.27
C CYS A 100 2.71 8.77 -79.34
N LYS A 101 3.93 8.35 -79.71
CA LYS A 101 4.75 7.42 -78.91
C LYS A 101 5.12 7.99 -77.53
N ILE A 102 5.29 9.30 -77.43
CA ILE A 102 5.59 9.97 -76.17
C ILE A 102 4.40 9.89 -75.22
N VAL A 103 3.19 10.26 -75.69
CA VAL A 103 1.97 10.18 -74.89
C VAL A 103 1.65 8.74 -74.51
N ASP A 104 1.85 7.80 -75.44
CA ASP A 104 1.67 6.37 -75.24
C ASP A 104 2.49 5.83 -74.05
N LYS A 105 3.77 6.18 -73.99
CA LYS A 105 4.67 5.85 -72.86
C LYS A 105 4.14 6.38 -71.53
N HIS A 106 3.64 7.62 -71.48
CA HIS A 106 3.09 8.18 -70.23
C HIS A 106 1.78 7.52 -69.81
N MET A 107 0.91 7.19 -70.77
CA MET A 107 -0.35 6.48 -70.51
C MET A 107 -0.11 5.07 -69.95
N GLN A 108 0.91 4.37 -70.47
CA GLN A 108 1.31 3.05 -69.96
C GLN A 108 1.80 3.10 -68.50
N ILE A 109 2.47 4.18 -68.09
CA ILE A 109 2.91 4.41 -66.70
C ILE A 109 1.72 4.74 -65.77
N LEU A 110 0.72 5.47 -66.28
CA LEU A 110 -0.43 5.93 -65.49
C LEU A 110 -1.49 4.85 -65.27
N ALA A 111 -1.67 3.94 -66.23
CA ALA A 111 -2.67 2.87 -66.16
C ALA A 111 -2.61 2.02 -64.86
N PRO A 112 -1.46 1.48 -64.42
CA PRO A 112 -1.38 0.71 -63.18
C PRO A 112 -1.49 1.59 -61.91
N LYS A 113 -1.16 2.89 -61.99
CA LYS A 113 -1.24 3.81 -60.85
C LYS A 113 -2.67 4.19 -60.50
N HIS A 114 -3.56 4.25 -61.50
CA HIS A 114 -4.92 4.77 -61.35
C HIS A 114 -6.00 3.73 -61.64
N LEU A 115 -6.14 2.74 -60.76
CA LEU A 115 -7.11 1.65 -60.86
C LEU A 115 -8.59 2.08 -60.90
N GLY A 116 -8.90 3.35 -60.58
CA GLY A 116 -10.24 3.92 -60.72
C GLY A 116 -10.59 4.44 -62.12
N THR A 117 -9.64 4.40 -63.06
CA THR A 117 -9.79 4.90 -64.44
C THR A 117 -9.27 3.87 -65.43
N ARG A 118 -10.02 3.65 -66.52
CA ARG A 118 -9.60 2.76 -67.60
C ARG A 118 -8.84 3.55 -68.67
N PHE A 119 -7.65 3.09 -69.04
CA PHE A 119 -6.80 3.73 -70.05
C PHE A 119 -6.80 2.87 -71.32
N ILE A 120 -7.08 3.48 -72.46
CA ILE A 120 -7.16 2.80 -73.77
C ILE A 120 -6.52 3.67 -74.85
N HIS A 121 -6.17 3.08 -75.99
CA HIS A 121 -5.77 3.83 -77.19
C HIS A 121 -6.40 3.25 -78.44
N VAL A 122 -6.60 4.09 -79.45
CA VAL A 122 -7.28 3.72 -80.70
C VAL A 122 -6.61 4.43 -81.87
N ASN A 123 -6.41 3.70 -82.96
CA ASN A 123 -5.84 4.25 -84.18
C ASN A 123 -6.91 5.08 -84.92
N ALA A 124 -6.67 6.37 -85.09
CA ALA A 124 -7.61 7.32 -85.66
C ALA A 124 -8.04 6.99 -87.10
N ASP A 125 -7.19 6.29 -87.89
CA ASP A 125 -7.53 5.85 -89.25
C ASP A 125 -8.58 4.72 -89.25
N LYS A 126 -8.60 3.89 -88.20
CA LYS A 126 -9.51 2.75 -88.08
C LYS A 126 -10.91 3.17 -87.57
N VAL A 127 -11.05 4.36 -86.98
CA VAL A 127 -12.28 4.83 -86.33
C VAL A 127 -12.77 6.20 -86.85
N HIS A 128 -13.03 6.27 -88.15
CA HIS A 128 -13.39 7.53 -88.83
C HIS A 128 -14.69 8.18 -88.32
N PHE A 129 -15.67 7.39 -87.88
CA PHE A 129 -16.90 7.94 -87.31
C PHE A 129 -16.66 8.51 -85.91
N LEU A 130 -15.83 7.88 -85.07
CA LEU A 130 -15.43 8.46 -83.77
C LEU A 130 -14.63 9.75 -83.94
N THR A 131 -13.65 9.80 -84.85
CA THR A 131 -12.84 11.01 -85.07
C THR A 131 -13.68 12.17 -85.60
N THR A 132 -14.66 11.90 -86.47
CA THR A 132 -15.62 12.91 -86.94
C THR A 132 -16.56 13.37 -85.83
N ARG A 133 -17.16 12.44 -85.08
CA ARG A 133 -18.14 12.74 -84.02
C ARG A 133 -17.52 13.45 -82.82
N LEU A 134 -16.29 13.11 -82.45
CA LEU A 134 -15.54 13.74 -81.35
C LEU A 134 -14.69 14.93 -81.83
N ASN A 135 -14.80 15.33 -83.10
CA ASN A 135 -14.11 16.46 -83.73
C ASN A 135 -12.58 16.44 -83.50
N ILE A 136 -11.96 15.29 -83.75
CA ILE A 136 -10.53 15.06 -83.58
C ILE A 136 -9.81 15.52 -84.85
N ARG A 137 -9.15 16.68 -84.78
CA ARG A 137 -8.42 17.30 -85.91
C ARG A 137 -6.90 17.30 -85.76
N VAL A 138 -6.41 17.04 -84.55
CA VAL A 138 -4.99 17.12 -84.18
C VAL A 138 -4.61 15.80 -83.52
N ILE A 139 -3.43 15.27 -83.81
CA ILE A 139 -2.96 13.98 -83.29
C ILE A 139 -1.54 14.16 -82.71
N PRO A 140 -1.25 13.67 -81.48
CA PRO A 140 -2.14 12.91 -80.59
C PRO A 140 -3.27 13.75 -79.97
N THR A 141 -4.45 13.15 -79.75
CA THR A 141 -5.52 13.73 -78.93
C THR A 141 -5.95 12.73 -77.86
N ILE A 142 -6.03 13.16 -76.61
CA ILE A 142 -6.57 12.36 -75.50
C ILE A 142 -8.00 12.82 -75.24
N ALA A 143 -8.96 11.92 -75.38
CA ALA A 143 -10.36 12.15 -75.01
C ALA A 143 -10.61 11.64 -73.59
N ILE A 144 -11.23 12.47 -72.77
CA ILE A 144 -11.54 12.17 -71.38
C ILE A 144 -13.05 11.95 -71.27
N VAL A 145 -13.45 10.72 -70.94
CA VAL A 145 -14.85 10.29 -70.85
C VAL A 145 -15.19 9.97 -69.40
N LYS A 146 -16.29 10.53 -68.92
CA LYS A 146 -16.85 10.28 -67.59
C LYS A 146 -18.34 10.03 -67.71
N ASP A 147 -18.81 8.95 -67.09
CA ASP A 147 -20.22 8.54 -67.11
C ASP A 147 -20.80 8.51 -68.55
N GLN A 148 -20.03 7.91 -69.49
CA GLN A 148 -20.35 7.78 -70.93
C GLN A 148 -20.43 9.10 -71.72
N GLN A 149 -20.06 10.23 -71.13
CA GLN A 149 -19.99 11.53 -71.80
C GLN A 149 -18.55 12.02 -71.91
N THR A 150 -18.18 12.59 -73.06
CA THR A 150 -16.87 13.22 -73.22
C THR A 150 -16.87 14.56 -72.50
N VAL A 151 -16.04 14.68 -71.47
CA VAL A 151 -15.99 15.85 -70.59
C VAL A 151 -14.88 16.81 -71.00
N ASP A 152 -13.79 16.32 -71.58
CA ASP A 152 -12.61 17.13 -71.86
C ASP A 152 -11.71 16.49 -72.94
N TYR A 153 -10.84 17.31 -73.56
CA TYR A 153 -9.86 16.90 -74.56
C TYR A 153 -8.49 17.51 -74.26
N ILE A 154 -7.43 16.75 -74.47
CA ILE A 154 -6.05 17.24 -74.52
C ILE A 154 -5.58 17.07 -75.96
N ARG A 155 -5.34 18.18 -76.66
CA ARG A 155 -4.99 18.17 -78.09
C ARG A 155 -3.52 18.51 -78.25
N GLY A 156 -2.74 17.61 -78.84
CA GLY A 156 -1.32 17.78 -78.98
C GLY A 156 -0.63 17.93 -77.61
N PHE A 157 0.32 18.86 -77.55
CA PHE A 157 1.19 19.08 -76.39
C PHE A 157 0.97 20.46 -75.73
N ASP A 158 0.10 21.30 -76.30
CA ASP A 158 -0.09 22.68 -75.86
C ASP A 158 -0.55 22.75 -74.39
N ASP A 159 -1.47 21.87 -74.01
CA ASP A 159 -1.97 21.72 -72.64
C ASP A 159 -0.99 21.02 -71.68
N LEU A 160 0.13 20.50 -72.22
CA LEU A 160 1.16 19.75 -71.50
C LEU A 160 2.51 20.52 -71.44
N GLY A 161 2.49 21.81 -71.82
CA GLY A 161 3.66 22.69 -71.77
C GLY A 161 4.38 22.91 -73.11
N GLY A 162 3.86 22.38 -74.22
CA GLY A 162 4.33 22.65 -75.58
C GLY A 162 5.71 22.07 -75.93
N ILE A 163 6.28 21.23 -75.08
CA ILE A 163 7.60 20.60 -75.25
C ILE A 163 7.47 19.09 -75.44
N ASP A 164 8.29 18.49 -76.30
CA ASP A 164 8.25 17.05 -76.57
C ASP A 164 8.73 16.20 -75.36
N GLU A 165 9.42 16.80 -74.37
CA GLU A 165 9.88 16.14 -73.13
C GLU A 165 9.15 16.70 -71.89
N PHE A 166 7.93 16.23 -71.61
CA PHE A 166 7.22 16.56 -70.37
C PHE A 166 7.25 15.40 -69.37
N LYS A 167 7.15 15.69 -68.06
CA LYS A 167 7.13 14.66 -67.02
C LYS A 167 5.73 14.04 -66.87
N THR A 168 5.65 12.77 -66.48
CA THR A 168 4.36 12.06 -66.31
C THR A 168 3.41 12.77 -65.36
N GLU A 169 3.94 13.45 -64.33
CA GLU A 169 3.15 14.21 -63.36
C GLU A 169 2.38 15.38 -63.99
N VAL A 170 2.87 15.94 -65.11
CA VAL A 170 2.19 17.03 -65.85
C VAL A 170 0.91 16.52 -66.50
N LEU A 171 0.99 15.36 -67.17
CA LEU A 171 -0.18 14.71 -67.77
C LEU A 171 -1.14 14.21 -66.69
N GLU A 172 -0.62 13.65 -65.60
CA GLU A 172 -1.40 13.23 -64.43
C GLU A 172 -2.20 14.41 -63.83
N ALA A 173 -1.52 15.54 -63.58
CA ALA A 173 -2.13 16.78 -63.10
C ALA A 173 -3.21 17.30 -64.04
N ARG A 174 -2.99 17.23 -65.35
CA ARG A 174 -3.97 17.67 -66.36
C ARG A 174 -5.21 16.78 -66.38
N LEU A 175 -5.05 15.46 -66.27
CA LEU A 175 -6.16 14.50 -66.21
C LEU A 175 -6.98 14.62 -64.91
N ALA A 176 -6.33 14.95 -63.79
CA ALA A 176 -6.99 15.12 -62.51
C ALA A 176 -7.88 16.37 -62.45
N ARG A 177 -7.53 17.45 -63.17
CA ARG A 177 -8.40 18.63 -63.31
C ARG A 177 -9.77 18.28 -63.91
N SER A 178 -9.80 17.28 -64.79
CA SER A 178 -11.03 16.79 -65.43
C SER A 178 -11.81 15.82 -64.54
N GLY A 179 -11.31 15.51 -63.32
CA GLY A 179 -12.02 14.72 -62.32
C GLY A 179 -12.16 13.23 -62.63
N VAL A 180 -11.37 12.72 -63.59
CA VAL A 180 -11.29 11.28 -63.91
C VAL A 180 -10.26 10.57 -63.04
N ILE A 181 -9.16 11.24 -62.72
CA ILE A 181 -8.12 10.75 -61.82
C ILE A 181 -8.18 11.51 -60.49
N LYS A 182 -8.01 10.79 -59.38
CA LYS A 182 -7.84 11.40 -58.06
C LYS A 182 -6.36 11.56 -57.79
N ILE A 183 -5.86 12.79 -57.87
CA ILE A 183 -4.55 13.10 -57.30
C ILE A 183 -4.75 13.26 -55.80
N GLU A 184 -4.16 12.35 -55.04
CA GLU A 184 -3.87 12.63 -53.64
C GLU A 184 -2.99 13.87 -53.64
N LYS A 185 -3.51 15.00 -53.16
CA LYS A 185 -2.64 16.15 -52.86
C LYS A 185 -1.54 15.55 -51.99
N PRO A 186 -0.24 15.69 -52.34
CA PRO A 186 0.76 15.53 -51.31
C PRO A 186 0.36 16.55 -50.25
N LYS A 187 -0.11 16.08 -49.09
CA LYS A 187 0.07 16.86 -47.87
C LYS A 187 1.51 17.28 -47.95
N VAL A 188 1.78 18.59 -47.94
CA VAL A 188 3.12 19.17 -47.94
C VAL A 188 4.03 18.15 -47.31
N GLU A 189 4.86 17.50 -48.12
CA GLU A 189 5.86 16.60 -47.60
C GLU A 189 6.71 17.52 -46.74
N GLN A 190 6.39 17.57 -45.44
CA GLN A 190 7.44 17.71 -44.46
C GLN A 190 8.47 16.66 -44.90
N PRO A 191 9.72 17.09 -45.14
CA PRO A 191 10.74 16.21 -45.67
C PRO A 191 10.65 14.91 -44.90
N LYS A 192 10.57 13.78 -45.63
CA LYS A 192 10.46 12.43 -45.07
C LYS A 192 11.20 12.43 -43.74
N LYS A 193 10.44 12.44 -42.63
CA LYS A 193 11.00 12.05 -41.36
C LYS A 193 11.29 10.56 -41.52
N LYS A 194 12.47 10.27 -42.09
CA LYS A 194 13.34 9.28 -41.45
C LYS A 194 13.25 9.59 -39.97
N ILE A 195 13.01 8.55 -39.18
CA ILE A 195 13.13 8.55 -37.73
C ILE A 195 14.01 9.72 -37.31
N ILE A 196 13.47 10.60 -36.46
CA ILE A 196 14.25 11.67 -35.82
C ILE A 196 15.36 10.97 -35.04
N ARG A 197 16.46 10.66 -35.72
CA ARG A 197 17.80 10.80 -35.23
C ARG A 197 18.07 12.30 -35.26
N SER A 198 18.75 12.78 -34.23
CA SER A 198 19.25 14.15 -34.13
C SER A 198 19.71 14.67 -35.50
N ASN A 199 19.24 15.86 -35.86
CA ASN A 199 19.51 16.45 -37.17
C ASN A 199 20.89 17.15 -37.19
N ASP A 200 21.90 16.51 -36.61
CA ASP A 200 23.28 17.00 -36.58
C ASP A 200 24.16 16.07 -37.45
N PRO A 201 24.69 16.52 -38.60
CA PRO A 201 25.41 15.67 -39.55
C PRO A 201 26.77 15.14 -39.05
N ALA A 202 27.11 15.36 -37.77
CA ALA A 202 28.37 14.96 -37.16
C ALA A 202 28.31 13.65 -36.35
N HIS A 203 27.12 13.06 -36.13
CA HIS A 203 26.93 11.84 -35.34
C HIS A 203 25.98 10.85 -36.03
N ASP A 204 26.40 10.30 -37.17
CA ASP A 204 25.78 9.12 -37.80
C ASP A 204 26.73 7.92 -37.60
N SER A 205 27.06 7.60 -36.35
CA SER A 205 27.78 6.38 -35.95
C SER A 205 26.79 5.38 -35.34
N ASP A 206 27.15 4.10 -35.33
CA ASP A 206 26.39 2.99 -34.72
C ASP A 206 26.19 3.11 -33.19
N ASP A 207 26.39 4.30 -32.61
CA ASP A 207 26.46 4.63 -31.19
C ASP A 207 25.08 4.88 -30.54
N ASP A 208 24.06 5.18 -31.36
CA ASP A 208 22.73 5.66 -30.93
C ASP A 208 21.87 4.63 -30.15
N TRP A 209 22.23 3.34 -30.14
CA TRP A 209 21.37 2.32 -29.52
C TRP A 209 21.67 2.08 -28.04
N PHE A 210 22.90 2.28 -27.61
CA PHE A 210 23.31 2.10 -26.21
C PHE A 210 23.19 3.37 -25.37
N VAL A 211 23.34 4.53 -26.01
CA VAL A 211 23.32 5.84 -25.36
C VAL A 211 21.91 6.42 -25.43
N LYS A 212 21.24 6.47 -24.29
CA LYS A 212 19.88 7.01 -24.17
C LYS A 212 19.98 8.42 -23.61
N ASN A 213 19.83 9.39 -24.52
CA ASN A 213 19.89 10.81 -24.18
C ASN A 213 18.59 11.25 -23.51
N TYR A 214 18.73 11.81 -22.32
CA TYR A 214 17.61 12.49 -21.68
C TYR A 214 17.54 13.92 -22.24
N ALA A 215 16.70 14.11 -23.25
CA ALA A 215 16.43 15.44 -23.78
C ALA A 215 15.77 16.34 -22.70
N ASP A 216 16.06 17.64 -22.74
CA ASP A 216 15.44 18.70 -21.92
C ASP A 216 15.91 18.89 -20.46
N LEU A 217 17.01 18.24 -20.04
CA LEU A 217 17.60 18.55 -18.73
C LEU A 217 18.25 19.94 -18.72
N PRO A 218 18.03 20.75 -17.68
CA PRO A 218 18.79 21.98 -17.50
C PRO A 218 20.24 21.67 -17.09
N PRO A 219 21.17 22.61 -17.31
CA PRO A 219 22.58 22.41 -16.97
C PRO A 219 22.77 22.14 -15.47
N LEU A 220 23.47 21.05 -15.17
CA LEU A 220 23.72 20.57 -13.81
C LEU A 220 24.84 21.33 -13.09
N ARG A 221 25.62 22.18 -13.79
CA ARG A 221 26.65 23.06 -13.21
C ARG A 221 27.66 22.32 -12.31
N ILE A 222 28.25 21.26 -12.84
CA ILE A 222 29.13 20.32 -12.10
C ILE A 222 30.59 20.79 -12.10
N LYS A 223 31.00 21.65 -13.05
CA LYS A 223 32.42 21.97 -13.35
C LYS A 223 33.31 22.41 -12.17
N ASN A 224 32.74 22.86 -11.06
CA ASN A 224 33.51 23.35 -9.91
C ASN A 224 33.31 22.51 -8.63
N ALA A 225 32.56 21.40 -8.70
CA ALA A 225 32.36 20.54 -7.55
C ALA A 225 33.63 19.71 -7.28
N ILE A 226 34.10 19.70 -6.03
CA ILE A 226 35.28 18.94 -5.61
C ILE A 226 34.90 17.48 -5.35
N HIS A 227 33.76 17.26 -4.70
CA HIS A 227 33.16 15.93 -4.57
C HIS A 227 31.80 15.88 -5.26
N PHE A 228 31.53 14.76 -5.91
CA PHE A 228 30.29 14.45 -6.61
C PHE A 228 29.79 13.10 -6.12
N ALA A 229 28.52 13.04 -5.72
CA ALA A 229 27.84 11.79 -5.37
C ALA A 229 26.46 11.74 -6.03
N ALA A 230 26.20 10.69 -6.79
CA ALA A 230 24.89 10.41 -7.35
C ALA A 230 24.22 9.29 -6.56
N SER A 231 22.97 9.52 -6.12
CA SER A 231 22.20 8.46 -5.49
C SER A 231 21.82 7.40 -6.51
N THR A 232 21.91 6.14 -6.11
CA THR A 232 21.35 5.01 -6.87
C THR A 232 19.86 5.21 -7.12
N TYR A 233 19.35 4.57 -8.16
CA TYR A 233 17.97 4.60 -8.64
C TYR A 233 17.45 6.00 -8.98
N SER A 234 18.30 6.83 -9.60
CA SER A 234 17.93 8.19 -10.01
C SER A 234 17.53 9.12 -8.87
N GLY A 235 18.10 8.92 -7.68
CA GLY A 235 17.87 9.80 -6.56
C GLY A 235 18.59 11.16 -6.72
N PRO A 236 18.62 11.96 -5.65
CA PRO A 236 19.29 13.25 -5.65
C PRO A 236 20.81 13.15 -5.90
N LEU A 237 21.36 14.21 -6.46
CA LEU A 237 22.79 14.48 -6.64
C LEU A 237 23.27 15.37 -5.50
N ALA A 238 24.45 15.09 -4.97
CA ALA A 238 25.13 15.95 -4.01
C ALA A 238 26.44 16.47 -4.60
N LEU A 239 26.61 17.78 -4.58
CA LEU A 239 27.78 18.49 -5.07
C LEU A 239 28.43 19.25 -3.92
N ALA A 240 29.65 18.90 -3.55
CA ALA A 240 30.39 19.57 -2.49
C ALA A 240 31.38 20.59 -3.06
N PHE A 241 31.37 21.78 -2.47
CA PHE A 241 32.23 22.90 -2.81
C PHE A 241 32.94 23.39 -1.55
N SER A 242 34.21 23.77 -1.68
CA SER A 242 35.01 24.29 -0.57
C SER A 242 35.01 25.83 -0.61
N ASN A 243 34.70 26.46 0.53
CA ASN A 243 34.91 27.89 0.75
C ASN A 243 36.29 28.15 1.39
N SER A 244 36.74 27.21 2.23
CA SER A 244 38.06 27.21 2.89
C SER A 244 38.50 25.76 3.16
N THR A 245 39.71 25.57 3.71
CA THR A 245 40.23 24.24 4.05
C THR A 245 39.32 23.44 5.00
N THR A 246 38.53 24.11 5.85
CA THR A 246 37.68 23.48 6.87
C THR A 246 36.18 23.75 6.70
N SER A 247 35.79 24.71 5.86
CA SER A 247 34.39 25.05 5.62
C SER A 247 33.97 24.68 4.19
N TRP A 248 32.94 23.84 4.12
CA TRP A 248 32.40 23.32 2.89
C TRP A 248 30.91 23.59 2.82
N PHE A 249 30.37 23.65 1.61
CA PHE A 249 28.94 23.65 1.39
C PHE A 249 28.55 22.60 0.36
N ILE A 250 27.42 21.96 0.60
CA ILE A 250 26.85 20.95 -0.28
C ILE A 250 25.56 21.49 -0.90
N ASP A 251 25.45 21.38 -2.22
CA ASP A 251 24.18 21.53 -2.92
C ASP A 251 23.58 20.15 -3.20
N ILE A 252 22.33 19.96 -2.78
CA ILE A 252 21.55 18.76 -3.09
C ILE A 252 20.51 19.13 -4.15
N ARG A 253 20.53 18.44 -5.28
CA ARG A 253 19.66 18.72 -6.43
C ARG A 253 19.25 17.45 -7.17
N MET A 254 18.12 17.49 -7.86
CA MET A 254 17.70 16.40 -8.74
C MET A 254 18.41 16.49 -10.09
N SER A 255 18.44 15.39 -10.85
CA SER A 255 18.95 15.38 -12.22
C SER A 255 18.15 16.31 -13.15
N GLY A 256 16.89 16.61 -12.80
CA GLY A 256 16.06 17.66 -13.41
C GLY A 256 16.54 19.10 -13.16
N GLY A 257 17.61 19.31 -12.39
CA GLY A 257 18.19 20.61 -12.02
C GLY A 257 17.47 21.38 -10.91
N GLU A 258 16.37 20.84 -10.37
CA GLU A 258 15.71 21.40 -9.20
C GLU A 258 16.58 21.21 -7.94
N TYR A 259 16.71 22.27 -7.13
CA TYR A 259 17.45 22.20 -5.89
C TYR A 259 16.54 21.74 -4.76
N LEU A 260 16.89 20.63 -4.12
CA LEU A 260 16.25 20.21 -2.87
C LEU A 260 16.82 20.99 -1.68
N LYS A 261 18.14 21.24 -1.69
CA LYS A 261 18.82 22.07 -0.69
C LYS A 261 19.98 22.84 -1.33
N ARG A 262 20.06 24.13 -1.03
CA ARG A 262 21.20 24.99 -1.42
C ARG A 262 22.08 25.29 -0.22
N LYS A 263 23.39 25.29 -0.45
CA LYS A 263 24.41 25.71 0.51
C LYS A 263 24.22 25.09 1.89
N LEU A 264 24.14 23.77 1.96
CA LEU A 264 24.18 23.03 3.22
C LEU A 264 25.60 23.14 3.78
N GLU A 265 25.79 23.96 4.81
CA GLU A 265 27.10 24.13 5.44
C GLU A 265 27.50 22.88 6.22
N VAL A 266 28.68 22.36 5.92
CA VAL A 266 29.24 21.17 6.57
C VAL A 266 30.74 21.37 6.86
N PRO A 267 31.24 20.85 8.00
CA PRO A 267 32.66 20.91 8.31
C PRO A 267 33.45 19.85 7.52
N ASP A 268 34.60 20.25 6.99
CA ASP A 268 35.69 19.41 6.44
C ASP A 268 35.28 18.10 5.73
N VAL A 269 34.75 18.19 4.49
CA VAL A 269 34.31 17.03 3.72
C VAL A 269 35.51 16.26 3.15
N CYS A 270 35.62 14.97 3.51
CA CYS A 270 36.59 14.02 2.97
C CYS A 270 35.98 13.14 1.88
N ALA A 271 34.78 12.62 2.13
CA ALA A 271 34.05 11.79 1.18
C ALA A 271 32.54 12.06 1.26
N LEU A 272 31.86 11.82 0.14
CA LEU A 272 30.45 12.09 -0.05
C LEU A 272 29.84 10.91 -0.80
N GLU A 273 28.86 10.24 -0.20
CA GLU A 273 28.21 9.07 -0.80
C GLU A 273 26.75 8.97 -0.40
N TRP A 274 25.92 8.32 -1.22
CA TRP A 274 24.51 8.10 -0.91
C TRP A 274 24.25 6.67 -0.45
N THR A 275 23.37 6.51 0.53
CA THR A 275 22.83 5.20 0.89
C THR A 275 21.71 4.77 -0.05
N LYS A 276 21.37 3.47 -0.03
CA LYS A 276 20.21 2.88 -0.71
C LYS A 276 18.88 3.56 -0.36
N GLY A 277 18.78 4.15 0.84
CA GLY A 277 17.60 4.84 1.37
C GLY A 277 17.61 6.36 1.19
N HIS A 278 18.32 6.89 0.18
CA HIS A 278 18.39 8.35 -0.11
C HIS A 278 18.87 9.18 1.10
N ARG A 279 19.80 8.63 1.90
CA ARG A 279 20.50 9.37 2.94
C ARG A 279 21.90 9.71 2.45
N LEU A 280 22.28 10.98 2.59
CA LEU A 280 23.60 11.46 2.22
C LEU A 280 24.55 11.23 3.37
N VAL A 281 25.59 10.43 3.15
CA VAL A 281 26.71 10.23 4.07
C VAL A 281 27.78 11.27 3.76
N VAL A 282 28.06 12.13 4.74
CA VAL A 282 29.16 13.09 4.68
C VAL A 282 30.22 12.65 5.68
N MET A 283 31.40 12.28 5.17
CA MET A 283 32.53 11.84 5.98
C MET A 283 33.50 13.00 6.21
N ASP A 284 33.88 13.23 7.46
CA ASP A 284 35.01 14.08 7.85
C ASP A 284 36.34 13.31 7.77
N ARG A 285 37.46 14.00 7.55
CA ARG A 285 38.82 13.44 7.58
C ARG A 285 39.13 12.73 8.89
N ARG A 286 38.49 13.14 9.99
CA ARG A 286 38.66 12.53 11.33
C ARG A 286 37.79 11.29 11.56
N GLY A 287 37.03 10.82 10.57
CA GLY A 287 36.16 9.65 10.70
C GLY A 287 34.83 9.91 11.41
N ASN A 288 34.34 11.15 11.39
CA ASN A 288 32.96 11.48 11.75
C ASN A 288 32.07 11.32 10.51
N ALA A 289 31.00 10.53 10.60
CA ALA A 289 30.02 10.36 9.55
C ALA A 289 28.72 11.08 9.95
N SER A 290 28.37 12.14 9.23
CA SER A 290 27.09 12.83 9.36
C SER A 290 26.12 12.34 8.30
N LEU A 291 24.91 11.94 8.71
CA LEU A 291 23.83 11.55 7.81
C LEU A 291 22.84 12.69 7.60
N TYR A 292 22.57 13.02 6.35
CA TYR A 292 21.56 14.00 5.95
C TYR A 292 20.43 13.33 5.16
N SER A 293 19.21 13.85 5.29
CA SER A 293 18.11 13.51 4.40
C SER A 293 18.36 14.06 2.99
N ALA A 294 17.61 13.59 1.99
CA ALA A 294 17.61 14.16 0.64
C ALA A 294 17.30 15.67 0.59
N LEU A 295 16.73 16.22 1.68
CA LEU A 295 16.34 17.62 1.82
C LEU A 295 17.37 18.43 2.62
N GLY A 296 18.46 17.80 3.03
CA GLY A 296 19.55 18.41 3.78
C GLY A 296 19.27 18.59 5.28
N GLU A 297 18.35 17.82 5.86
CA GLU A 297 18.13 17.79 7.31
C GLU A 297 19.08 16.77 7.95
N ARG A 298 19.74 17.13 9.05
CA ARG A 298 20.67 16.22 9.75
C ARG A 298 19.87 15.16 10.52
N VAL A 299 20.05 13.89 10.18
CA VAL A 299 19.30 12.75 10.74
C VAL A 299 20.03 12.17 11.96
N SER A 300 21.30 11.83 11.78
CA SER A 300 22.14 11.23 12.82
C SER A 300 23.62 11.51 12.53
N GLU A 301 24.46 11.20 13.51
CA GLU A 301 25.91 11.33 13.44
C GLU A 301 26.53 10.15 14.18
N PHE A 302 27.53 9.50 13.58
CA PHE A 302 28.27 8.42 14.20
C PHE A 302 29.77 8.55 13.90
N HIS A 303 30.59 7.95 14.74
CA HIS A 303 32.05 8.06 14.68
C HIS A 303 32.69 6.68 14.66
N PHE A 304 33.67 6.47 13.79
CA PHE A 304 34.33 5.16 13.62
C PHE A 304 35.37 4.84 14.72
N GLY A 305 35.81 5.82 15.51
CA GLY A 305 36.61 5.60 16.72
C GLY A 305 37.71 6.65 16.95
N ASN A 306 37.99 6.94 18.22
CA ASN A 306 38.84 8.06 18.67
C ASN A 306 40.33 8.00 18.25
N GLY A 307 40.74 6.97 17.51
CA GLY A 307 42.13 6.73 17.10
C GLY A 307 42.42 6.98 15.62
N ILE A 308 41.47 7.52 14.85
CA ILE A 308 41.63 7.81 13.41
C ILE A 308 42.22 9.22 13.26
N ARG A 309 43.36 9.34 12.57
CA ARG A 309 43.98 10.64 12.27
C ARG A 309 43.49 11.20 10.94
N GLU A 310 43.45 10.34 9.92
CA GLU A 310 43.00 10.69 8.57
C GLU A 310 42.35 9.48 7.90
N VAL A 311 41.18 9.69 7.29
CA VAL A 311 40.51 8.70 6.44
C VAL A 311 41.08 8.77 5.02
N ARG A 312 41.49 7.63 4.46
CA ARG A 312 42.05 7.54 3.11
C ARG A 312 41.02 7.14 2.06
N GLU A 313 40.23 6.11 2.35
CA GLU A 313 39.21 5.62 1.43
C GLU A 313 37.91 5.32 2.19
N VAL A 314 36.78 5.57 1.50
CA VAL A 314 35.43 5.33 2.02
C VAL A 314 34.67 4.53 0.97
N ARG A 315 33.92 3.52 1.40
CA ARG A 315 32.99 2.77 0.56
C ARG A 315 31.66 2.60 1.27
N VAL A 316 30.60 3.06 0.61
CA VAL A 316 29.23 2.72 1.00
C VAL A 316 28.81 1.49 0.21
N PHE A 317 28.26 0.49 0.90
CA PHE A 317 27.80 -0.75 0.29
C PHE A 317 26.38 -1.07 0.74
N PRO A 318 25.53 -1.68 -0.10
CA PRO A 318 24.17 -2.00 0.29
C PRO A 318 24.16 -3.23 1.21
N THR A 319 23.28 -3.24 2.22
CA THR A 319 23.03 -4.38 3.12
C THR A 319 21.60 -4.88 2.97
N THR A 320 21.24 -5.97 3.68
CA THR A 320 19.90 -6.58 3.58
C THR A 320 18.78 -5.61 3.97
N HIS A 321 19.02 -4.76 4.98
CA HIS A 321 18.02 -3.84 5.53
C HIS A 321 18.32 -2.36 5.28
N ASP A 322 19.58 -1.97 5.06
CA ASP A 322 19.97 -0.58 4.87
C ASP A 322 21.22 -0.46 3.96
N SER A 323 22.17 0.41 4.31
CA SER A 323 23.51 0.49 3.73
C SER A 323 24.53 0.51 4.85
N GLY A 324 25.67 -0.12 4.59
CA GLY A 324 26.84 -0.11 5.43
C GLY A 324 27.88 0.87 4.90
N VAL A 325 28.79 1.28 5.77
CA VAL A 325 29.91 2.17 5.43
C VAL A 325 31.19 1.53 5.94
N ALA A 326 32.17 1.43 5.04
CA ALA A 326 33.50 0.95 5.36
C ALA A 326 34.53 2.04 5.08
N ILE A 327 35.53 2.17 5.95
CA ILE A 327 36.61 3.13 5.80
C ILE A 327 37.97 2.48 6.00
N ILE A 328 38.99 3.04 5.34
CA ILE A 328 40.40 2.74 5.59
C ILE A 328 41.06 3.99 6.14
N ASP A 329 41.76 3.86 7.26
CA ASP A 329 42.50 4.97 7.88
C ASP A 329 43.97 5.06 7.41
N ASP A 330 44.69 6.06 7.92
CA ASP A 330 46.12 6.28 7.69
C ASP A 330 47.02 5.12 8.13
N GLN A 331 46.54 4.30 9.07
CA GLN A 331 47.22 3.12 9.61
C GLN A 331 46.84 1.82 8.89
N MET A 332 46.10 1.89 7.78
CA MET A 332 45.60 0.74 7.00
C MET A 332 44.68 -0.19 7.79
N ARG A 333 44.00 0.34 8.82
CA ARG A 333 42.94 -0.36 9.56
C ARG A 333 41.62 -0.17 8.83
N ILE A 334 40.86 -1.26 8.73
CA ILE A 334 39.57 -1.26 8.03
C ILE A 334 38.45 -1.25 9.07
N PHE A 335 37.66 -0.19 9.10
CA PHE A 335 36.48 -0.12 9.97
C PHE A 335 35.22 -0.32 9.13
N VAL A 336 34.28 -1.12 9.62
CA VAL A 336 33.04 -1.44 8.89
C VAL A 336 31.84 -1.24 9.80
N VAL A 337 30.80 -0.63 9.25
CA VAL A 337 29.50 -0.45 9.87
C VAL A 337 28.48 -1.09 8.93
N ASN A 338 27.69 -2.05 9.40
CA ASN A 338 26.71 -2.76 8.56
C ASN A 338 25.42 -1.97 8.33
N SER A 339 25.11 -1.07 9.27
CA SER A 339 23.94 -0.22 9.20
C SER A 339 24.35 1.15 9.66
N VAL A 340 24.16 2.15 8.81
CA VAL A 340 24.35 3.57 9.16
C VAL A 340 23.52 4.00 10.39
N SER A 341 22.58 3.15 10.82
CA SER A 341 21.71 3.35 11.98
C SER A 341 22.19 2.67 13.28
N GLU A 342 23.17 1.76 13.24
CA GLU A 342 23.64 0.96 14.39
C GLU A 342 25.15 1.14 14.67
N PRO A 343 25.61 0.97 15.93
CA PRO A 343 27.01 1.21 16.30
C PRO A 343 28.03 0.22 15.69
N VAL A 344 29.27 0.69 15.65
CA VAL A 344 30.44 0.19 14.91
C VAL A 344 30.90 -1.20 15.34
N HIS A 345 31.27 -2.05 14.36
CA HIS A 345 32.00 -3.28 14.59
C HIS A 345 33.29 -3.31 13.78
N THR A 346 34.43 -3.26 14.47
CA THR A 346 35.76 -3.29 13.85
C THR A 346 35.99 -4.61 13.08
N ILE A 347 36.55 -4.50 11.88
CA ILE A 347 37.14 -5.63 11.14
C ILE A 347 38.67 -5.44 11.14
N ALA A 348 39.39 -6.55 10.98
CA ALA A 348 40.83 -6.65 11.11
C ALA A 348 41.67 -5.51 10.50
N ALA A 349 42.83 -5.26 11.12
CA ALA A 349 43.88 -4.42 10.56
C ALA A 349 44.61 -5.17 9.43
N SER A 350 44.80 -4.51 8.28
CA SER A 350 45.77 -4.96 7.27
C SER A 350 47.18 -4.60 7.75
N ARG A 351 48.15 -5.52 7.65
CA ARG A 351 49.55 -5.22 8.03
C ARG A 351 50.29 -4.39 6.96
N GLU A 352 49.82 -4.43 5.72
CA GLU A 352 50.43 -3.76 4.55
C GLU A 352 49.38 -2.99 3.74
N HIS A 353 49.83 -2.11 2.83
CA HIS A 353 48.93 -1.28 2.01
C HIS A 353 48.13 -2.17 1.05
N PRO A 354 46.79 -2.19 1.11
CA PRO A 354 45.97 -2.93 0.16
C PRO A 354 46.13 -2.31 -1.25
N SER A 355 46.49 -3.11 -2.24
CA SER A 355 46.54 -2.67 -3.65
C SER A 355 45.13 -2.47 -4.23
N ALA A 356 44.19 -3.30 -3.79
CA ALA A 356 42.76 -3.11 -3.99
C ALA A 356 41.98 -3.75 -2.84
N TRP A 357 40.75 -3.32 -2.62
CA TRP A 357 39.86 -3.92 -1.63
C TRP A 357 38.42 -3.79 -2.08
N THR A 358 37.51 -4.52 -1.44
CA THR A 358 36.07 -4.32 -1.57
C THR A 358 35.33 -4.92 -0.36
N VAL A 359 34.09 -4.52 -0.17
CA VAL A 359 33.20 -5.05 0.87
C VAL A 359 31.94 -5.57 0.21
N LEU A 360 31.47 -6.74 0.64
CA LEU A 360 30.21 -7.30 0.18
C LEU A 360 29.48 -8.04 1.30
N GLN A 361 28.16 -7.99 1.26
CA GLN A 361 27.30 -8.74 2.16
C GLN A 361 26.30 -9.55 1.33
N PRO A 362 26.58 -10.85 1.05
CA PRO A 362 25.64 -11.72 0.36
C PRO A 362 24.35 -11.85 1.18
N LYS A 363 23.18 -11.92 0.52
CA LYS A 363 21.87 -12.03 1.17
C LYS A 363 21.90 -13.14 2.23
N SER A 364 21.81 -12.78 3.51
CA SER A 364 21.82 -13.64 4.71
C SER A 364 23.20 -14.08 5.28
N GLN A 365 24.32 -13.51 4.81
CA GLN A 365 25.66 -13.78 5.36
C GLN A 365 26.24 -12.57 6.11
N LEU A 366 27.27 -12.81 6.93
CA LEU A 366 28.06 -11.77 7.57
C LEU A 366 28.77 -10.92 6.50
N THR A 367 28.93 -9.63 6.79
CA THR A 367 29.70 -8.72 5.94
C THR A 367 31.14 -9.21 5.81
N ARG A 368 31.57 -9.35 4.57
CA ARG A 368 32.90 -9.85 4.20
C ARG A 368 33.71 -8.74 3.57
N VAL A 369 34.93 -8.58 4.06
CA VAL A 369 35.93 -7.68 3.48
C VAL A 369 36.91 -8.52 2.69
N ILE A 370 37.16 -8.12 1.45
CA ILE A 370 38.16 -8.73 0.58
C ILE A 370 39.24 -7.70 0.30
N VAL A 371 40.50 -8.09 0.46
CA VAL A 371 41.67 -7.26 0.27
C VAL A 371 42.66 -7.99 -0.64
N ALA A 372 43.17 -7.30 -1.65
CA ALA A 372 44.28 -7.77 -2.48
C ALA A 372 45.56 -7.00 -2.11
N GLN A 373 46.65 -7.72 -1.85
CA GLN A 373 47.98 -7.17 -1.63
C GLN A 373 48.92 -7.71 -2.71
N GLY A 374 49.18 -6.92 -3.75
CA GLY A 374 49.91 -7.40 -4.93
C GLY A 374 49.07 -8.45 -5.66
N THR A 375 49.48 -9.71 -5.58
CA THR A 375 48.83 -10.87 -6.21
C THR A 375 48.10 -11.78 -5.22
N THR A 376 48.25 -11.57 -3.90
CA THR A 376 47.59 -12.39 -2.87
C THR A 376 46.28 -11.77 -2.39
N PHE A 377 45.27 -12.63 -2.19
CA PHE A 377 43.95 -12.21 -1.72
C PHE A 377 43.74 -12.64 -0.27
N TYR A 378 43.15 -11.74 0.51
CA TYR A 378 42.77 -11.93 1.90
C TYR A 378 41.26 -11.70 2.04
N THR A 379 40.60 -12.52 2.84
CA THR A 379 39.19 -12.36 3.20
C THR A 379 39.00 -12.38 4.71
N GLY A 380 38.04 -11.63 5.22
CA GLY A 380 37.67 -11.66 6.63
C GLY A 380 36.20 -11.32 6.83
N CYS A 381 35.53 -12.03 7.71
CA CYS A 381 34.19 -11.67 8.16
C CYS A 381 34.26 -10.70 9.34
N GLN A 382 33.11 -10.12 9.69
CA GLN A 382 32.97 -9.21 10.82
C GLN A 382 33.50 -9.82 12.14
N GLY A 383 34.46 -9.15 12.77
CA GLY A 383 35.09 -9.61 14.02
C GLY A 383 36.20 -10.66 13.86
N GLU A 384 36.46 -11.13 12.63
CA GLU A 384 37.54 -12.08 12.33
C GLU A 384 38.78 -11.38 11.78
N GLN A 385 39.96 -12.02 11.88
CA GLN A 385 41.17 -11.58 11.22
C GLN A 385 41.16 -11.95 9.73
N LEU A 386 41.81 -11.12 8.90
CA LEU A 386 42.00 -11.41 7.48
C LEU A 386 42.82 -12.71 7.31
N SER A 387 42.27 -13.67 6.56
CA SER A 387 42.93 -14.93 6.20
C SER A 387 43.22 -14.97 4.71
N VAL A 388 44.32 -15.63 4.33
CA VAL A 388 44.69 -15.81 2.92
C VAL A 388 43.70 -16.77 2.25
N VAL A 389 43.26 -16.43 1.06
CA VAL A 389 42.38 -17.26 0.22
C VAL A 389 43.20 -17.88 -0.90
N ASP A 390 42.96 -19.16 -1.18
CA ASP A 390 43.52 -19.82 -2.36
C ASP A 390 42.80 -19.32 -3.62
N THR A 391 43.54 -18.62 -4.48
CA THR A 391 43.01 -18.00 -5.70
C THR A 391 43.74 -18.57 -6.92
N PRO A 392 43.25 -19.68 -7.51
CA PRO A 392 43.94 -20.37 -8.61
C PRO A 392 43.99 -19.56 -9.91
N PHE A 393 43.17 -18.51 -10.01
CA PHE A 393 43.12 -17.60 -11.15
C PHE A 393 44.12 -16.42 -11.05
N ALA A 394 44.75 -16.23 -9.88
CA ALA A 394 45.58 -15.06 -9.64
C ALA A 394 46.83 -15.05 -10.53
N GLU A 395 47.17 -13.90 -11.10
CA GLU A 395 48.38 -13.75 -11.90
C GLU A 395 49.64 -13.82 -11.00
N PRO A 396 50.73 -14.47 -11.46
CA PRO A 396 51.93 -14.65 -10.66
C PRO A 396 52.77 -13.36 -10.49
N GLU A 397 52.64 -12.41 -11.41
CA GLU A 397 53.40 -11.15 -11.43
C GLU A 397 52.46 -9.96 -11.63
N GLY A 398 52.73 -8.86 -10.92
CA GLY A 398 51.96 -7.62 -11.01
C GLY A 398 51.17 -7.30 -9.74
N GLN A 399 50.14 -6.48 -9.87
CA GLN A 399 49.24 -6.14 -8.77
C GLN A 399 47.80 -5.90 -9.25
N TYR A 400 46.84 -6.26 -8.41
CA TYR A 400 45.44 -5.91 -8.62
C TYR A 400 45.17 -4.47 -8.17
N ALA A 401 44.79 -3.60 -9.11
CA ALA A 401 44.63 -2.17 -8.87
C ALA A 401 43.20 -1.76 -8.47
N ARG A 402 42.18 -2.49 -8.93
CA ARG A 402 40.76 -2.22 -8.63
C ARG A 402 39.96 -3.51 -8.48
N MET A 403 38.99 -3.48 -7.57
CA MET A 403 38.04 -4.57 -7.31
C MET A 403 36.64 -3.98 -7.12
N VAL A 404 35.67 -4.46 -7.90
CA VAL A 404 34.28 -3.99 -7.85
C VAL A 404 33.32 -5.18 -7.91
N VAL A 405 32.34 -5.17 -7.02
CA VAL A 405 31.34 -6.23 -6.86
C VAL A 405 30.15 -5.93 -7.77
N SER A 406 29.61 -6.97 -8.40
CA SER A 406 28.36 -6.91 -9.17
C SER A 406 27.16 -6.58 -8.28
N TRP A 407 26.11 -6.00 -8.86
CA TRP A 407 24.93 -5.55 -8.11
C TRP A 407 24.20 -6.68 -7.35
N ASP A 408 24.22 -7.90 -7.89
CA ASP A 408 23.59 -9.08 -7.28
C ASP A 408 24.51 -9.85 -6.32
N TYR A 409 25.74 -9.34 -6.11
CA TYR A 409 26.80 -9.93 -5.28
C TYR A 409 27.26 -11.31 -5.74
N SER A 410 27.02 -11.70 -6.99
CA SER A 410 27.40 -13.02 -7.52
C SER A 410 28.84 -13.05 -8.06
N MET A 411 29.30 -11.93 -8.60
CA MET A 411 30.58 -11.77 -9.30
C MET A 411 31.39 -10.58 -8.79
N ILE A 412 32.71 -10.66 -8.95
CA ILE A 412 33.66 -9.57 -8.70
C ILE A 412 34.47 -9.35 -9.98
N ALA A 413 34.59 -8.09 -10.39
CA ALA A 413 35.48 -7.68 -11.46
C ALA A 413 36.78 -7.15 -10.87
N LEU A 414 37.91 -7.69 -11.35
CA LEU A 414 39.26 -7.38 -10.92
C LEU A 414 40.01 -6.75 -12.08
N TYR A 415 40.62 -5.59 -11.87
CA TYR A 415 41.56 -5.02 -12.83
C TYR A 415 43.00 -5.26 -12.36
N HIS A 416 43.79 -5.90 -13.21
CA HIS A 416 45.19 -6.21 -12.97
C HIS A 416 46.11 -5.26 -13.73
N SER A 417 47.30 -4.97 -13.17
CA SER A 417 48.27 -4.02 -13.74
C SER A 417 48.78 -4.40 -15.13
N SER A 418 48.63 -5.65 -15.57
CA SER A 418 48.97 -6.12 -16.93
C SER A 418 47.92 -5.76 -17.99
N SER A 419 47.05 -4.77 -17.73
CA SER A 419 45.92 -4.39 -18.59
C SER A 419 44.94 -5.54 -18.82
N LEU A 420 44.60 -6.25 -17.75
CA LEU A 420 43.70 -7.40 -17.77
C LEU A 420 42.52 -7.19 -16.82
N ILE A 421 41.31 -7.48 -17.30
CA ILE A 421 40.13 -7.60 -16.46
C ILE A 421 39.82 -9.09 -16.25
N GLN A 422 39.74 -9.52 -14.99
CA GLN A 422 39.31 -10.86 -14.61
C GLN A 422 37.97 -10.77 -13.89
N ILE A 423 37.00 -11.54 -14.35
CA ILE A 423 35.71 -11.67 -13.71
C ILE A 423 35.71 -12.98 -12.95
N VAL A 424 35.46 -12.92 -11.64
CA VAL A 424 35.53 -14.08 -10.74
C VAL A 424 34.23 -14.21 -9.95
N ALA A 425 33.95 -15.41 -9.44
CA ALA A 425 32.86 -15.62 -8.51
C ALA A 425 33.10 -14.84 -7.19
N ALA A 426 32.04 -14.43 -6.50
CA ALA A 426 32.14 -13.62 -5.28
C ALA A 426 32.85 -14.29 -4.09
N ASP A 427 32.97 -15.62 -4.11
CA ASP A 427 33.75 -16.40 -3.16
C ASP A 427 35.23 -16.56 -3.54
N LEU A 428 35.65 -15.96 -4.66
CA LEU A 428 36.99 -16.09 -5.26
C LEU A 428 37.37 -17.54 -5.61
N SER A 429 36.40 -18.44 -5.77
CA SER A 429 36.68 -19.86 -6.08
C SER A 429 37.08 -20.12 -7.53
N LYS A 430 36.49 -19.36 -8.47
CA LYS A 430 36.64 -19.60 -9.91
C LYS A 430 36.64 -18.31 -10.73
N GLN A 431 37.40 -18.33 -11.83
CA GLN A 431 37.33 -17.33 -12.90
C GLN A 431 36.20 -17.66 -13.86
N ILE A 432 35.41 -16.64 -14.21
CA ILE A 432 34.26 -16.73 -15.13
C ILE A 432 34.67 -16.26 -16.52
N SER A 433 35.37 -15.12 -16.62
CA SER A 433 35.76 -14.51 -17.90
C SER A 433 37.07 -13.73 -17.76
N ARG A 434 37.80 -13.60 -18.87
CA ARG A 434 39.09 -12.92 -18.97
C ARG A 434 39.09 -11.98 -20.17
N ILE A 435 39.34 -10.70 -19.94
CA ILE A 435 39.25 -9.68 -20.98
C ILE A 435 40.56 -8.90 -21.04
N GLN A 436 41.19 -8.88 -22.21
CA GLN A 436 42.38 -8.07 -22.45
C GLN A 436 41.97 -6.62 -22.74
N VAL A 437 42.49 -5.68 -21.97
CA VAL A 437 42.17 -4.26 -22.13
C VAL A 437 43.15 -3.63 -23.14
N PRO A 438 42.67 -3.08 -24.27
CA PRO A 438 43.50 -2.37 -25.22
C PRO A 438 43.89 -0.98 -24.67
N GLY A 439 45.16 -0.57 -24.84
CA GLY A 439 45.65 0.77 -24.49
C GLY A 439 46.51 0.84 -23.22
N GLU A 440 46.74 2.07 -22.72
CA GLU A 440 47.60 2.39 -21.56
C GLU A 440 47.13 1.73 -20.24
N GLN A 441 47.85 1.91 -19.13
CA GLN A 441 47.52 1.31 -17.83
C GLN A 441 46.73 2.23 -16.88
N SER A 442 46.41 3.47 -17.29
CA SER A 442 45.73 4.44 -16.44
C SER A 442 44.25 4.07 -16.19
N ILE A 443 43.84 4.15 -14.93
CA ILE A 443 42.46 3.91 -14.48
C ILE A 443 42.00 5.10 -13.66
N TYR A 444 40.96 5.77 -14.13
CA TYR A 444 40.26 6.81 -13.38
C TYR A 444 39.11 6.20 -12.56
N ARG A 445 38.20 5.46 -13.22
CA ARG A 445 37.10 4.70 -12.59
C ARG A 445 36.89 3.36 -13.28
N PHE A 446 36.30 2.43 -12.55
CA PHE A 446 36.01 1.07 -13.02
C PHE A 446 34.73 0.59 -12.35
N GLY A 447 33.86 -0.11 -13.08
CA GLY A 447 32.62 -0.63 -12.49
C GLY A 447 31.76 -1.43 -13.47
N TRP A 448 30.60 -1.85 -12.97
CA TRP A 448 29.64 -2.68 -13.72
C TRP A 448 28.64 -1.84 -14.49
N VAL A 449 28.16 -2.38 -15.62
CA VAL A 449 27.06 -1.86 -16.43
C VAL A 449 26.03 -2.98 -16.54
N GLY A 450 25.10 -3.03 -15.59
CA GLY A 450 24.26 -4.22 -15.42
C GLY A 450 25.08 -5.44 -14.98
N LEU A 451 24.64 -6.63 -15.41
CA LEU A 451 25.35 -7.90 -15.19
C LEU A 451 26.11 -8.38 -16.45
N GLU A 452 25.89 -7.73 -17.59
CA GLU A 452 26.37 -8.19 -18.90
C GLU A 452 27.61 -7.44 -19.40
N ALA A 453 27.95 -6.29 -18.81
CA ALA A 453 29.07 -5.46 -19.24
C ALA A 453 29.81 -4.76 -18.07
N LEU A 454 31.02 -4.31 -18.36
CA LEU A 454 31.90 -3.52 -17.47
C LEU A 454 32.29 -2.22 -18.16
N PHE A 455 32.49 -1.14 -17.39
CA PHE A 455 33.08 0.10 -17.89
C PHE A 455 34.45 0.36 -17.25
N LEU A 456 35.36 0.90 -18.04
CA LEU A 456 36.66 1.40 -17.64
C LEU A 456 36.82 2.84 -18.12
N GLN A 457 36.86 3.78 -17.18
CA GLN A 457 37.14 5.18 -17.48
C GLN A 457 38.64 5.42 -17.35
N ARG A 458 39.31 5.73 -18.47
CA ARG A 458 40.76 5.95 -18.53
C ARG A 458 41.14 7.38 -18.16
N THR A 459 40.41 8.32 -18.74
CA THR A 459 40.48 9.75 -18.46
C THR A 459 39.07 10.25 -18.16
N PRO A 460 38.90 11.46 -17.62
CA PRO A 460 37.57 12.01 -17.39
C PRO A 460 36.67 12.06 -18.64
N LEU A 461 37.21 11.95 -19.86
CA LEU A 461 36.48 12.07 -21.13
C LEU A 461 36.44 10.78 -21.96
N VAL A 462 37.12 9.71 -21.55
CA VAL A 462 37.23 8.46 -22.33
C VAL A 462 36.76 7.28 -21.48
N VAL A 463 35.65 6.67 -21.89
CA VAL A 463 35.04 5.51 -21.23
C VAL A 463 35.01 4.33 -22.21
N GLN A 464 35.55 3.19 -21.80
CA GLN A 464 35.52 1.96 -22.58
C GLN A 464 34.56 0.96 -21.93
N PHE A 465 33.77 0.27 -22.74
CA PHE A 465 32.82 -0.75 -22.31
C PHE A 465 33.27 -2.12 -22.80
N PHE A 466 33.16 -3.13 -21.94
CA PHE A 466 33.58 -4.51 -22.21
C PHE A 466 32.45 -5.47 -21.92
N SER A 467 32.22 -6.42 -22.83
CA SER A 467 31.24 -7.49 -22.63
C SER A 467 31.78 -8.58 -21.70
N VAL A 468 30.95 -9.05 -20.77
CA VAL A 468 31.29 -10.17 -19.88
C VAL A 468 31.33 -11.49 -20.67
N HIS A 469 30.51 -11.61 -21.71
CA HIS A 469 30.29 -12.85 -22.46
C HIS A 469 31.14 -12.96 -23.73
N ASP A 470 31.60 -11.84 -24.28
CA ASP A 470 32.43 -11.80 -25.49
C ASP A 470 33.71 -11.03 -25.22
N GLU A 471 34.81 -11.76 -25.08
CA GLU A 471 36.14 -11.22 -24.72
C GLU A 471 36.70 -10.24 -25.76
N LYS A 472 36.17 -10.25 -27.00
CA LYS A 472 36.63 -9.36 -28.08
C LYS A 472 35.74 -8.14 -28.25
N ALA A 473 34.51 -8.19 -27.76
CA ALA A 473 33.56 -7.08 -27.86
C ALA A 473 33.91 -5.99 -26.85
N HIS A 474 34.47 -4.90 -27.36
CA HIS A 474 34.69 -3.67 -26.62
C HIS A 474 34.21 -2.47 -27.43
N TYR A 475 33.83 -1.41 -26.73
CA TYR A 475 33.29 -0.19 -27.31
C TYR A 475 33.89 1.02 -26.61
N ASP A 476 34.39 1.99 -27.38
CA ASP A 476 35.07 3.18 -26.87
C ASP A 476 34.16 4.39 -27.06
N LEU A 477 33.81 5.05 -25.94
CA LEU A 477 32.99 6.25 -25.90
C LEU A 477 33.83 7.46 -25.50
N ASN A 478 34.00 8.38 -26.44
CA ASN A 478 34.54 9.72 -26.15
C ASN A 478 33.38 10.63 -25.76
N THR A 479 33.44 11.17 -24.54
CA THR A 479 32.29 11.82 -23.91
C THR A 479 32.71 13.14 -23.23
N GLU A 480 31.84 14.15 -23.26
CA GLU A 480 32.03 15.40 -22.50
C GLU A 480 31.66 15.24 -21.00
N PHE A 481 31.22 14.05 -20.61
CA PHE A 481 30.65 13.74 -19.31
C PHE A 481 31.73 13.27 -18.35
N VAL A 482 31.96 14.06 -17.30
CA VAL A 482 33.10 13.92 -16.39
C VAL A 482 32.81 12.93 -15.26
N GLN A 483 31.54 12.82 -14.85
CA GLN A 483 31.14 12.06 -13.67
C GLN A 483 30.24 10.89 -14.05
N ILE A 484 30.44 9.73 -13.40
CA ILE A 484 29.66 8.51 -13.64
C ILE A 484 28.94 8.11 -12.35
N GLY A 485 27.63 7.87 -12.44
CA GLY A 485 26.84 7.17 -11.43
C GLY A 485 26.50 5.76 -11.91
N VAL A 486 26.71 4.75 -11.06
CA VAL A 486 26.46 3.34 -11.41
C VAL A 486 25.08 2.92 -10.94
N GLU A 487 24.34 2.25 -11.82
CA GLU A 487 22.99 1.75 -11.57
C GLU A 487 22.90 0.22 -11.79
N PRO A 488 21.85 -0.45 -11.27
CA PRO A 488 21.72 -1.91 -11.38
C PRO A 488 21.66 -2.46 -12.81
N ASP A 489 21.23 -1.64 -13.78
CA ASP A 489 21.01 -2.02 -15.17
C ASP A 489 21.79 -1.15 -16.17
N GLY A 490 22.65 -0.24 -15.70
CA GLY A 490 23.42 0.64 -16.56
C GLY A 490 24.28 1.65 -15.81
N VAL A 491 24.77 2.67 -16.51
CA VAL A 491 25.53 3.79 -15.95
C VAL A 491 24.96 5.12 -16.44
N LYS A 492 24.96 6.11 -15.56
CA LYS A 492 24.56 7.48 -15.86
C LYS A 492 25.81 8.34 -15.97
N LEU A 493 26.01 8.93 -17.14
CA LEU A 493 27.08 9.88 -17.41
C LEU A 493 26.53 11.28 -17.14
N TYR A 494 27.25 12.08 -16.36
CA TYR A 494 26.86 13.44 -15.97
C TYR A 494 27.88 14.46 -16.48
N SER A 495 27.36 15.48 -17.17
CA SER A 495 28.12 16.63 -17.65
C SER A 495 27.58 17.93 -17.04
N ASP A 496 28.23 19.03 -17.40
CA ASP A 496 27.77 20.36 -16.98
C ASP A 496 26.42 20.74 -17.60
N THR A 497 26.11 20.17 -18.77
CA THR A 497 25.00 20.53 -19.65
C THR A 497 23.89 19.49 -19.69
N GLY A 498 24.13 18.23 -19.26
CA GLY A 498 23.12 17.18 -19.30
C GLY A 498 23.51 15.88 -18.59
N MET A 499 22.69 14.85 -18.80
CA MET A 499 22.90 13.50 -18.30
C MET A 499 22.48 12.47 -19.37
N GLU A 500 23.29 11.43 -19.56
CA GLU A 500 23.06 10.35 -20.50
C GLU A 500 23.03 9.01 -19.76
N PHE A 501 22.13 8.12 -20.15
CA PHE A 501 22.07 6.75 -19.62
C PHE A 501 22.65 5.78 -20.64
N VAL A 502 23.63 4.98 -20.23
CA VAL A 502 24.23 3.92 -21.05
C VAL A 502 23.95 2.57 -20.40
N GLY A 503 23.30 1.67 -21.12
CA GLY A 503 22.95 0.33 -20.62
C GLY A 503 23.07 -0.73 -21.71
N PRO A 504 23.16 -2.02 -21.34
CA PRO A 504 23.11 -3.10 -22.31
C PRO A 504 21.71 -3.13 -22.92
N VAL A 505 21.59 -3.34 -24.24
CA VAL A 505 20.25 -3.47 -24.83
C VAL A 505 19.80 -4.90 -24.98
N SER A 506 18.53 -5.05 -24.65
CA SER A 506 17.87 -6.33 -24.54
C SER A 506 17.77 -7.00 -25.91
N ARG A 507 17.61 -8.33 -25.86
CA ARG A 507 17.38 -9.13 -27.07
C ARG A 507 16.12 -8.68 -27.81
N ASP A 508 15.08 -8.29 -27.07
CA ASP A 508 13.80 -7.84 -27.63
C ASP A 508 13.94 -6.47 -28.30
N GLU A 509 14.66 -5.51 -27.68
CA GLU A 509 14.90 -4.19 -28.26
C GLU A 509 15.71 -4.30 -29.56
N ARG A 510 16.73 -5.18 -29.60
CA ARG A 510 17.45 -5.51 -30.83
C ARG A 510 16.56 -6.21 -31.86
N ALA A 511 15.65 -7.08 -31.44
CA ALA A 511 14.75 -7.78 -32.35
C ALA A 511 13.76 -6.82 -33.02
N VAL A 512 13.17 -5.87 -32.29
CA VAL A 512 12.11 -4.99 -32.83
C VAL A 512 12.68 -3.75 -33.52
N LEU A 513 13.68 -3.10 -32.91
CA LEU A 513 14.23 -1.83 -33.39
C LEU A 513 15.58 -1.98 -34.12
N GLY A 514 16.09 -3.20 -34.23
CA GLY A 514 17.36 -3.49 -34.91
C GLY A 514 17.33 -3.15 -36.39
N VAL A 515 18.46 -2.66 -36.90
CA VAL A 515 18.62 -2.31 -38.31
C VAL A 515 18.44 -3.55 -39.19
N ALA A 516 17.52 -3.49 -40.15
CA ALA A 516 17.18 -4.60 -41.05
C ALA A 516 16.74 -5.89 -40.32
N SER A 517 16.18 -5.75 -39.12
CA SER A 517 15.64 -6.91 -38.40
C SER A 517 14.39 -7.46 -39.10
N ALA A 518 14.43 -8.76 -39.44
CA ALA A 518 13.30 -9.49 -40.00
C ALA A 518 12.53 -10.28 -38.92
N SER A 519 12.61 -9.85 -37.66
CA SER A 519 11.91 -10.50 -36.56
C SER A 519 10.39 -10.30 -36.64
N ASP A 520 9.62 -11.20 -36.06
CA ASP A 520 8.16 -11.10 -36.00
C ASP A 520 7.69 -9.81 -35.30
N GLY A 521 8.40 -9.35 -34.25
CA GLY A 521 8.13 -8.08 -33.58
C GLY A 521 8.47 -6.84 -34.42
N ALA A 522 9.53 -6.87 -35.23
CA ALA A 522 9.87 -5.78 -36.15
C ALA A 522 8.79 -5.63 -37.25
N LEU A 523 8.35 -6.76 -37.83
CA LEU A 523 7.27 -6.78 -38.82
C LEU A 523 5.96 -6.22 -38.25
N LEU A 524 5.63 -6.55 -37.00
CA LEU A 524 4.43 -6.01 -36.33
C LEU A 524 4.54 -4.50 -36.09
N TYR A 525 5.72 -4.02 -35.67
CA TYR A 525 5.99 -2.61 -35.48
C TYR A 525 5.87 -1.82 -36.79
N GLU A 526 6.47 -2.31 -37.87
CA GLU A 526 6.34 -1.71 -39.21
C GLU A 526 4.90 -1.74 -39.71
N ALA A 527 4.17 -2.84 -39.52
CA ALA A 527 2.76 -2.96 -39.89
C ALA A 527 1.91 -1.87 -39.22
N ALA A 528 2.17 -1.57 -37.95
CA ALA A 528 1.47 -0.53 -37.20
C ALA A 528 1.82 0.89 -37.66
N GLN A 529 3.07 1.14 -38.07
CA GLN A 529 3.47 2.42 -38.66
C GLN A 529 2.80 2.65 -40.02
N TRP A 530 2.68 1.61 -40.86
CA TRP A 530 1.95 1.69 -42.14
C TRP A 530 0.46 1.99 -41.95
N LEU A 531 -0.14 1.52 -40.85
CA LEU A 531 -1.52 1.87 -40.50
C LEU A 531 -1.69 3.37 -40.22
N ASN A 532 -0.75 3.98 -39.49
CA ASN A 532 -0.77 5.41 -39.16
C ASN A 532 -0.60 6.31 -40.38
N THR A 533 -0.02 5.80 -41.47
CA THR A 533 0.18 6.54 -42.74
C THR A 533 -0.96 6.35 -43.76
N ASN A 534 -2.12 5.81 -43.34
CA ASN A 534 -3.27 5.50 -44.20
C ASN A 534 -2.99 4.46 -45.31
N ARG A 535 -1.92 3.66 -45.18
CA ARG A 535 -1.59 2.57 -46.11
C ARG A 535 -2.04 1.21 -45.57
N SER A 536 -3.35 1.07 -45.37
CA SER A 536 -3.94 -0.12 -44.72
C SER A 536 -3.66 -1.44 -45.45
N HIS A 537 -3.42 -1.41 -46.77
CA HIS A 537 -3.06 -2.61 -47.53
C HIS A 537 -1.65 -3.12 -47.21
N GLN A 538 -0.67 -2.21 -47.11
CA GLN A 538 0.71 -2.56 -46.73
C GLN A 538 0.76 -3.06 -45.28
N SER A 539 0.02 -2.42 -44.37
CA SER A 539 -0.12 -2.87 -42.98
C SER A 539 -0.59 -4.34 -42.88
N TYR A 540 -1.56 -4.74 -43.70
CA TYR A 540 -2.07 -6.12 -43.73
C TYR A 540 -1.09 -7.12 -44.33
N GLU A 541 -0.36 -6.75 -45.39
CA GLU A 541 0.66 -7.61 -46.00
C GLU A 541 1.77 -7.96 -45.00
N TYR A 542 2.22 -6.98 -44.22
CA TYR A 542 3.21 -7.20 -43.16
C TYR A 542 2.65 -8.03 -42.02
N ALA A 543 1.39 -7.78 -41.59
CA ALA A 543 0.76 -8.58 -40.55
C ALA A 543 0.60 -10.06 -40.93
N MET A 544 0.38 -10.38 -42.21
CA MET A 544 0.28 -11.76 -42.72
C MET A 544 1.63 -12.48 -42.81
N GLN A 545 2.75 -11.76 -42.80
CA GLN A 545 4.10 -12.35 -42.83
C GLN A 545 4.58 -12.82 -41.45
N ILE A 546 3.90 -12.37 -40.38
CA ILE A 546 4.23 -12.72 -38.99
C ILE A 546 3.89 -14.19 -38.74
N ARG A 547 4.87 -14.94 -38.20
CA ARG A 547 4.68 -16.37 -37.89
C ARG A 547 4.09 -16.55 -36.51
N ASP A 548 4.72 -15.96 -35.50
CA ASP A 548 4.26 -15.99 -34.11
C ASP A 548 3.83 -14.59 -33.66
N LEU A 549 2.53 -14.36 -33.73
CA LEU A 549 1.93 -13.10 -33.35
C LEU A 549 1.98 -12.85 -31.84
N SER A 550 1.91 -13.90 -31.02
CA SER A 550 1.99 -13.75 -29.56
C SER A 550 3.40 -13.31 -29.15
N LEU A 551 4.43 -13.92 -29.73
CA LEU A 551 5.82 -13.50 -29.55
C LEU A 551 6.05 -12.07 -30.04
N ALA A 552 5.50 -11.69 -31.21
CA ALA A 552 5.62 -10.34 -31.75
C ALA A 552 5.02 -9.28 -30.81
N ILE A 553 3.85 -9.56 -30.25
CA ILE A 553 3.18 -8.69 -29.28
C ILE A 553 4.04 -8.55 -28.01
N ASP A 554 4.52 -9.66 -27.47
CA ASP A 554 5.37 -9.65 -26.27
C ASP A 554 6.69 -8.90 -26.51
N GLN A 555 7.32 -9.07 -27.67
CA GLN A 555 8.52 -8.32 -28.06
C GLN A 555 8.27 -6.82 -28.16
N CYS A 556 7.14 -6.39 -28.75
CA CYS A 556 6.77 -4.97 -28.77
C CYS A 556 6.52 -4.43 -27.36
N ILE A 557 5.85 -5.18 -26.48
CA ILE A 557 5.60 -4.79 -25.09
C ILE A 557 6.91 -4.68 -24.30
N SER A 558 7.78 -5.70 -24.37
CA SER A 558 9.11 -5.69 -23.73
C SER A 558 10.02 -4.59 -24.29
N THR A 559 9.93 -4.29 -25.58
CA THR A 559 10.71 -3.19 -26.16
C THR A 559 10.19 -1.84 -25.68
N ALA A 560 8.86 -1.70 -25.51
CA ALA A 560 8.26 -0.47 -24.98
C ALA A 560 8.75 -0.18 -23.56
N THR A 561 9.04 -1.20 -22.73
CA THR A 561 9.55 -0.97 -21.37
C THR A 561 10.99 -0.46 -21.33
N SER A 562 11.79 -0.80 -22.34
CA SER A 562 13.19 -0.38 -22.46
C SER A 562 13.34 0.96 -23.20
N ALA A 563 12.33 1.37 -23.96
CA ALA A 563 12.30 2.65 -24.67
C ALA A 563 12.20 3.84 -23.69
N TRP A 564 12.92 4.92 -23.99
CA TRP A 564 12.91 6.15 -23.18
C TRP A 564 12.04 7.26 -23.75
N SER A 565 11.86 7.31 -25.08
CA SER A 565 10.97 8.28 -25.73
C SER A 565 9.50 7.87 -25.56
N PRO A 566 8.63 8.75 -25.01
CA PRO A 566 7.19 8.49 -24.91
C PRO A 566 6.53 8.23 -26.27
N GLU A 567 7.03 8.86 -27.34
CA GLU A 567 6.55 8.66 -28.71
C GLU A 567 6.78 7.23 -29.16
N ILE A 568 8.00 6.72 -28.99
CA ILE A 568 8.37 5.34 -29.37
C ILE A 568 7.61 4.33 -28.50
N GLN A 569 7.54 4.54 -27.18
CA GLN A 569 6.74 3.71 -26.29
C GLN A 569 5.29 3.59 -26.77
N LYS A 570 4.69 4.72 -27.16
CA LYS A 570 3.32 4.76 -27.65
C LYS A 570 3.16 4.06 -29.00
N GLU A 571 4.11 4.21 -29.91
CA GLU A 571 4.11 3.49 -31.20
C GLU A 571 4.20 1.98 -30.99
N LEU A 572 5.08 1.52 -30.09
CA LEU A 572 5.22 0.10 -29.74
C LEU A 572 3.97 -0.47 -29.06
N LEU A 573 3.36 0.27 -28.13
CA LEU A 573 2.09 -0.13 -27.49
C LEU A 573 0.93 -0.18 -28.50
N LYS A 574 0.89 0.75 -29.46
CA LYS A 574 -0.07 0.70 -30.58
C LYS A 574 0.17 -0.51 -31.48
N ALA A 575 1.43 -0.87 -31.73
CA ALA A 575 1.77 -2.06 -32.50
C ALA A 575 1.35 -3.35 -31.78
N ALA A 576 1.63 -3.44 -30.48
CA ALA A 576 1.15 -4.53 -29.64
C ALA A 576 -0.39 -4.63 -29.68
N HIS A 577 -1.11 -3.51 -29.47
CA HIS A 577 -2.58 -3.48 -29.54
C HIS A 577 -3.12 -3.86 -30.93
N PHE A 578 -2.46 -3.42 -32.01
CA PHE A 578 -2.81 -3.84 -33.36
C PHE A 578 -2.67 -5.36 -33.52
N GLY A 579 -1.61 -5.96 -32.98
CA GLY A 579 -1.43 -7.41 -32.94
C GLY A 579 -2.54 -8.13 -32.17
N VAL A 580 -3.03 -7.57 -31.06
CA VAL A 580 -4.13 -8.16 -30.28
C VAL A 580 -5.38 -8.42 -31.15
N ALA A 581 -5.67 -7.56 -32.12
CA ALA A 581 -6.82 -7.74 -33.01
C ALA A 581 -6.77 -9.01 -33.87
N PHE A 582 -5.59 -9.63 -34.00
CA PHE A 582 -5.35 -10.85 -34.79
C PHE A 582 -5.02 -12.08 -33.92
N SER A 583 -4.88 -11.93 -32.60
CA SER A 583 -4.56 -13.02 -31.66
C SER A 583 -5.78 -13.49 -30.86
N THR A 584 -5.73 -14.71 -30.31
CA THR A 584 -6.76 -15.30 -29.44
C THR A 584 -6.25 -15.72 -28.05
N GLY A 585 -5.01 -15.36 -27.69
CA GLY A 585 -4.35 -15.80 -26.44
C GLY A 585 -3.56 -14.70 -25.72
N PHE A 586 -4.04 -13.46 -25.77
CA PHE A 586 -3.33 -12.30 -25.24
C PHE A 586 -3.49 -12.14 -23.72
N ASP A 587 -2.38 -11.90 -23.02
CA ASP A 587 -2.37 -11.54 -21.59
C ASP A 587 -2.67 -10.04 -21.41
N ALA A 588 -3.96 -9.72 -21.33
CA ALA A 588 -4.45 -8.36 -21.08
C ALA A 588 -3.98 -7.81 -19.73
N VAL A 589 -3.75 -8.67 -18.72
CA VAL A 589 -3.32 -8.26 -17.38
C VAL A 589 -1.91 -7.69 -17.43
N ARG A 590 -0.99 -8.39 -18.10
CA ARG A 590 0.39 -7.92 -18.31
C ARG A 590 0.43 -6.61 -19.09
N PHE A 591 -0.36 -6.47 -20.15
CA PHE A 591 -0.40 -5.25 -20.95
C PHE A 591 -0.89 -4.04 -20.15
N VAL A 592 -2.00 -4.17 -19.42
CA VAL A 592 -2.52 -3.10 -18.57
C VAL A 592 -1.52 -2.74 -17.47
N ARG A 593 -0.83 -3.72 -16.89
CA ARG A 593 0.24 -3.47 -15.90
C ARG A 593 1.37 -2.63 -16.50
N VAL A 594 1.88 -3.02 -17.67
CA VAL A 594 2.97 -2.28 -18.37
C VAL A 594 2.54 -0.86 -18.74
N VAL A 595 1.30 -0.64 -19.18
CA VAL A 595 0.79 0.72 -19.46
C VAL A 595 0.79 1.59 -18.20
N ARG A 596 0.36 1.05 -17.05
CA ARG A 596 0.40 1.76 -15.76
C ARG A 596 1.84 2.05 -15.32
N GLU A 597 2.73 1.08 -15.42
CA GLU A 597 4.14 1.23 -15.09
C GLU A 597 4.82 2.29 -15.97
N LEU A 598 4.58 2.28 -17.28
CA LEU A 598 5.10 3.28 -18.22
C LEU A 598 4.56 4.68 -17.96
N ARG A 599 3.28 4.80 -17.57
CA ARG A 599 2.69 6.07 -17.14
C ARG A 599 3.42 6.64 -15.92
N VAL A 600 3.65 5.82 -14.90
CA VAL A 600 4.40 6.21 -13.70
C VAL A 600 5.84 6.60 -14.08
N LEU A 601 6.49 5.78 -14.90
CA LEU A 601 7.86 5.98 -15.35
C LEU A 601 8.04 7.32 -16.07
N ASN A 602 7.12 7.65 -16.98
CA ASN A 602 7.16 8.91 -17.72
C ASN A 602 6.88 10.12 -16.81
N GLU A 603 5.96 10.02 -15.85
CA GLU A 603 5.70 11.11 -14.89
C GLU A 603 6.94 11.42 -14.04
N VAL A 604 7.61 10.40 -13.53
CA VAL A 604 8.80 10.53 -12.68
C VAL A 604 10.00 11.05 -13.50
N ARG A 605 10.04 10.73 -14.79
CA ARG A 605 10.97 11.29 -15.78
C ARG A 605 10.57 12.69 -16.28
N ARG A 606 9.47 13.31 -15.87
CA ARG A 606 9.25 14.72 -16.25
C ARG A 606 10.23 15.62 -15.51
N LYS A 607 10.62 16.73 -16.15
CA LYS A 607 11.55 17.73 -15.59
C LYS A 607 11.19 18.20 -14.17
N ARG A 608 9.90 18.22 -13.84
CA ARG A 608 9.39 18.59 -12.51
C ARG A 608 9.89 17.68 -11.39
N ILE A 609 10.04 16.38 -11.65
CA ILE A 609 10.56 15.42 -10.67
C ILE A 609 12.03 15.13 -10.95
N GLY A 610 12.39 14.97 -12.22
CA GLY A 610 13.77 14.88 -12.67
C GLY A 610 14.47 13.61 -12.19
N MET A 611 13.73 12.49 -12.13
CA MET A 611 14.24 11.17 -11.74
C MET A 611 14.28 10.26 -12.99
N PRO A 612 15.41 10.21 -13.71
CA PRO A 612 15.60 9.38 -14.90
C PRO A 612 15.74 7.89 -14.58
N ILE A 613 14.68 7.29 -14.03
CA ILE A 613 14.65 5.89 -13.56
C ILE A 613 14.33 4.93 -14.71
N THR A 614 14.81 3.69 -14.62
CA THR A 614 14.45 2.60 -15.53
C THR A 614 13.28 1.77 -15.00
N LEU A 615 12.70 0.90 -15.83
CA LEU A 615 11.62 0.02 -15.35
C LEU A 615 12.14 -1.02 -14.36
N HIS A 616 13.34 -1.56 -14.54
CA HIS A 616 13.93 -2.55 -13.63
C HIS A 616 14.14 -1.96 -12.22
N GLU A 617 14.40 -0.66 -12.15
CA GLU A 617 14.53 0.12 -10.93
C GLU A 617 13.19 0.48 -10.26
N LEU A 618 12.06 0.25 -10.95
CA LEU A 618 10.69 0.55 -10.50
C LEU A 618 10.20 -0.47 -9.46
N GLY A 619 10.81 -0.48 -8.27
CA GLY A 619 10.23 -1.15 -7.12
C GLY A 619 9.07 -0.33 -6.57
N GLU A 620 7.81 -0.79 -6.72
CA GLU A 620 6.59 -0.02 -6.39
C GLU A 620 6.61 0.61 -4.98
N SER A 621 7.03 -0.14 -3.96
CA SER A 621 7.16 0.36 -2.58
C SER A 621 8.39 1.26 -2.36
N CYS A 622 9.47 1.02 -3.10
CA CYS A 622 10.69 1.80 -3.01
C CYS A 622 10.52 3.17 -3.67
N LEU A 623 9.85 3.25 -4.83
CA LEU A 623 9.61 4.52 -5.51
C LEU A 623 8.81 5.49 -4.65
N ILE A 624 7.73 5.02 -4.01
CA ILE A 624 6.90 5.87 -3.14
C ILE A 624 7.73 6.42 -1.98
N ASN A 625 8.57 5.59 -1.33
CA ASN A 625 9.48 6.03 -0.27
C ASN A 625 10.41 7.14 -0.77
N ARG A 626 10.99 6.95 -1.96
CA ARG A 626 11.90 7.93 -2.56
C ARG A 626 11.21 9.25 -2.88
N LEU A 627 9.99 9.20 -3.41
CA LEU A 627 9.18 10.39 -3.69
C LEU A 627 8.81 11.13 -2.40
N ILE A 628 8.53 10.40 -1.32
CA ILE A 628 8.33 10.96 0.02
C ILE A 628 9.63 11.63 0.53
N ASP A 629 10.78 10.98 0.36
CA ASP A 629 12.07 11.48 0.82
C ASP A 629 12.48 12.78 0.09
N ILE A 630 12.16 12.94 -1.20
CA ILE A 630 12.38 14.19 -1.95
C ILE A 630 11.28 15.24 -1.68
N GLY A 631 10.20 14.89 -0.97
CA GLY A 631 9.08 15.79 -0.67
C GLY A 631 8.02 15.93 -1.78
N ALA A 632 8.03 15.06 -2.80
CA ALA A 632 7.09 15.06 -3.92
C ALA A 632 5.76 14.34 -3.58
N TYR A 633 5.12 14.72 -2.48
CA TYR A 633 3.92 14.04 -1.94
C TYR A 633 2.72 13.99 -2.91
N GLY A 634 2.52 15.04 -3.70
CA GLY A 634 1.40 15.10 -4.65
C GLY A 634 1.53 14.04 -5.75
N THR A 635 2.69 13.99 -6.39
CA THR A 635 3.00 12.99 -7.42
C THR A 635 3.02 11.57 -6.84
N ALA A 636 3.52 11.39 -5.61
CA ALA A 636 3.46 10.11 -4.92
C ALA A 636 2.01 9.61 -4.73
N ALA A 637 1.08 10.49 -4.36
CA ALA A 637 -0.33 10.14 -4.21
C ALA A 637 -1.00 9.81 -5.56
N GLU A 638 -0.69 10.55 -6.63
CA GLU A 638 -1.19 10.26 -7.99
C GLU A 638 -0.68 8.91 -8.50
N ILE A 639 0.59 8.59 -8.28
CA ILE A 639 1.19 7.29 -8.63
C ILE A 639 0.53 6.15 -7.86
N CYS A 640 0.26 6.31 -6.56
CA CYS A 640 -0.48 5.32 -5.78
C CYS A 640 -1.87 5.03 -6.38
N LYS A 641 -2.55 6.08 -6.88
CA LYS A 641 -3.85 5.95 -7.54
C LYS A 641 -3.75 5.20 -8.88
N TRP A 642 -2.73 5.47 -9.70
CA TRP A 642 -2.53 4.77 -10.97
C TRP A 642 -2.16 3.29 -10.80
N LEU A 643 -1.35 2.97 -9.79
CA LEU A 643 -0.95 1.60 -9.47
C LEU A 643 -2.07 0.77 -8.80
N ARG A 644 -3.18 1.41 -8.37
CA ARG A 644 -4.30 0.77 -7.67
C ARG A 644 -3.87 -0.05 -6.43
N ARG A 645 -3.00 0.53 -5.59
CA ARG A 645 -2.59 -0.11 -4.32
C ARG A 645 -3.68 -0.02 -3.26
N ASP A 646 -3.61 -0.92 -2.28
CA ASP A 646 -4.45 -0.87 -1.08
C ASP A 646 -4.34 0.50 -0.38
N GLU A 647 -5.48 1.03 0.04
CA GLU A 647 -5.63 2.42 0.51
C GLU A 647 -4.69 2.75 1.70
N GLN A 648 -4.46 1.79 2.58
CA GLN A 648 -3.64 1.92 3.80
C GLN A 648 -2.12 1.98 3.54
N GLU A 649 -1.61 1.19 2.59
CA GLU A 649 -0.17 1.18 2.25
C GLU A 649 0.19 2.23 1.18
N GLY A 650 -0.82 2.76 0.48
CA GLY A 650 -0.66 3.76 -0.57
C GLY A 650 -0.79 5.20 -0.07
N ILE A 651 -1.97 5.78 -0.28
CA ILE A 651 -2.20 7.23 -0.15
C ILE A 651 -2.13 7.68 1.31
N ASP A 652 -2.65 6.89 2.24
CA ASP A 652 -2.69 7.23 3.66
C ASP A 652 -1.29 7.45 4.23
N ARG A 653 -0.36 6.58 3.86
CA ARG A 653 1.05 6.68 4.25
C ARG A 653 1.72 7.95 3.72
N VAL A 654 1.51 8.27 2.44
CA VAL A 654 2.06 9.49 1.81
C VAL A 654 1.55 10.74 2.52
N LEU A 655 0.25 10.78 2.84
CA LEU A 655 -0.38 11.89 3.54
C LEU A 655 0.12 12.02 4.98
N LEU A 656 0.28 10.91 5.71
CA LEU A 656 0.80 10.92 7.08
C LEU A 656 2.25 11.42 7.15
N GLU A 657 3.12 11.03 6.19
CA GLU A 657 4.49 11.55 6.12
C GLU A 657 4.52 13.04 5.71
N TRP A 658 3.63 13.46 4.80
CA TRP A 658 3.44 14.88 4.49
C TRP A 658 3.05 15.70 5.73
N VAL A 659 2.09 15.20 6.51
CA VAL A 659 1.64 15.82 7.76
C VAL A 659 2.79 15.89 8.77
N ARG A 660 3.47 14.75 9.00
CA ARG A 660 4.61 14.67 9.92
C ARG A 660 5.67 15.73 9.59
N ARG A 661 6.01 15.86 8.31
CA ARG A 661 6.98 16.86 7.87
C ARG A 661 6.47 18.28 8.06
N THR A 662 5.25 18.57 7.63
CA THR A 662 4.66 19.92 7.75
C THR A 662 4.63 20.36 9.22
N ILE A 663 4.35 19.45 10.14
CA ILE A 663 4.39 19.71 11.60
C ILE A 663 5.83 19.90 12.09
N THR A 664 6.78 19.07 11.64
CA THR A 664 8.20 19.19 12.01
C THR A 664 8.82 20.51 11.53
N GLU A 665 8.51 20.94 10.30
CA GLU A 665 8.92 22.23 9.74
C GLU A 665 8.33 23.41 10.54
N ALA A 666 7.06 23.30 10.93
CA ALA A 666 6.44 24.29 11.81
C ALA A 666 7.10 24.34 13.20
N ALA A 667 7.56 23.19 13.70
CA ALA A 667 8.21 23.09 15.02
C ALA A 667 9.67 23.58 15.04
N SER A 668 10.36 23.55 13.89
CA SER A 668 11.77 23.97 13.75
C SER A 668 11.96 25.48 13.56
N LEU A 669 10.89 26.22 13.24
CA LEU A 669 10.92 27.67 13.13
C LEU A 669 11.20 28.33 14.50
N PRO A 670 12.10 29.34 14.57
CA PRO A 670 12.53 29.95 15.83
C PRO A 670 11.42 30.72 16.57
N ASN A 671 10.43 31.28 15.85
CA ASN A 671 9.34 32.07 16.43
C ASN A 671 8.07 31.23 16.68
N LYS A 672 8.08 30.36 17.71
CA LYS A 672 6.91 29.51 18.06
C LYS A 672 5.66 30.30 18.46
N SER A 673 5.80 31.55 18.86
CA SER A 673 4.73 32.44 19.33
C SER A 673 3.92 33.13 18.22
N GLU A 674 4.50 33.29 17.02
CA GLU A 674 3.83 33.92 15.85
C GLU A 674 3.25 32.90 14.86
N LEU A 675 3.48 31.59 15.10
CA LEU A 675 2.90 30.54 14.29
C LEU A 675 1.38 30.52 14.48
N ASN A 676 0.65 30.86 13.40
CA ASN A 676 -0.80 30.71 13.36
C ASN A 676 -1.16 29.21 13.29
N MET A 677 -1.36 28.61 14.47
CA MET A 677 -1.70 27.19 14.61
C MET A 677 -3.05 26.84 13.98
N GLU A 678 -3.99 27.80 13.93
CA GLU A 678 -5.30 27.62 13.30
C GLU A 678 -5.19 27.52 11.77
N ALA A 679 -4.34 28.36 11.16
CA ALA A 679 -4.07 28.27 9.72
C ALA A 679 -3.39 26.95 9.32
N LEU A 680 -2.50 26.42 10.17
CA LEU A 680 -1.84 25.14 9.95
C LEU A 680 -2.83 23.97 10.06
N ASP A 681 -3.68 24.00 11.08
CA ASP A 681 -4.79 23.07 11.28
C ASP A 681 -5.77 23.09 10.09
N GLU A 682 -6.17 24.26 9.61
CA GLU A 682 -7.03 24.39 8.42
C GLU A 682 -6.37 23.84 7.15
N LYS A 683 -5.07 24.08 6.95
CA LYS A 683 -4.31 23.55 5.81
C LYS A 683 -4.26 22.02 5.83
N ILE A 684 -4.03 21.42 7.00
CA ILE A 684 -3.98 19.96 7.18
C ILE A 684 -5.39 19.38 7.01
N ALA A 685 -6.39 19.93 7.70
CA ALA A 685 -7.77 19.45 7.65
C ALA A 685 -8.36 19.54 6.24
N LYS A 686 -8.17 20.65 5.51
CA LYS A 686 -8.67 20.82 4.14
C LYS A 686 -8.17 19.73 3.19
N LYS A 687 -6.93 19.24 3.39
CA LYS A 687 -6.39 18.14 2.59
C LYS A 687 -6.86 16.77 3.09
N LEU A 688 -6.84 16.53 4.40
CA LEU A 688 -7.20 15.23 4.97
C LEU A 688 -8.71 14.93 4.88
N LEU A 689 -9.59 15.93 4.91
CA LEU A 689 -11.04 15.74 4.77
C LEU A 689 -11.44 15.17 3.40
N ASN A 690 -10.62 15.35 2.38
CA ASN A 690 -10.84 14.72 1.06
C ASN A 690 -10.57 13.20 1.10
N TYR A 691 -9.96 12.68 2.17
CA TYR A 691 -9.53 11.30 2.33
C TYR A 691 -10.05 10.74 3.68
N PRO A 692 -11.29 10.24 3.73
CA PRO A 692 -11.93 9.81 4.98
C PRO A 692 -11.24 8.62 5.68
N HIS A 693 -10.38 7.88 4.97
CA HIS A 693 -9.60 6.77 5.52
C HIS A 693 -8.40 7.24 6.38
N VAL A 694 -7.94 8.49 6.19
CA VAL A 694 -6.81 9.02 6.95
C VAL A 694 -7.26 9.53 8.32
N SER A 695 -6.73 8.89 9.34
CA SER A 695 -6.93 9.21 10.75
C SER A 695 -6.27 10.55 11.13
N LEU A 696 -7.09 11.56 11.44
CA LEU A 696 -6.65 12.86 12.01
C LEU A 696 -6.02 12.67 13.39
N ALA A 697 -6.38 11.62 14.10
CA ALA A 697 -5.75 11.22 15.35
C ALA A 697 -4.26 10.92 15.17
N ASP A 698 -3.83 10.32 14.06
CA ASP A 698 -2.40 10.06 13.82
C ASP A 698 -1.64 11.36 13.50
N ALA A 699 -2.27 12.31 12.79
CA ALA A 699 -1.75 13.67 12.64
C ALA A 699 -1.57 14.37 13.99
N ALA A 700 -2.55 14.22 14.89
CA ALA A 700 -2.47 14.78 16.23
C ALA A 700 -1.38 14.14 17.09
N LYS A 701 -1.16 12.82 17.00
CA LYS A 701 -0.01 12.14 17.66
C LYS A 701 1.32 12.74 17.20
N ARG A 702 1.49 12.99 15.89
CA ARG A 702 2.69 13.65 15.37
C ARG A 702 2.87 15.07 15.92
N ALA A 703 1.78 15.81 16.12
CA ALA A 703 1.84 17.13 16.78
C ALA A 703 2.27 17.03 18.26
N ILE A 704 1.89 15.96 18.97
CA ILE A 704 2.37 15.69 20.33
C ILE A 704 3.87 15.41 20.33
N ASP A 705 4.34 14.52 19.44
CA ASP A 705 5.76 14.18 19.29
C ASP A 705 6.61 15.44 19.00
N ALA A 706 6.08 16.35 18.18
CA ALA A 706 6.69 17.63 17.84
C ALA A 706 6.55 18.71 18.93
N LYS A 707 5.97 18.38 20.09
CA LYS A 707 5.74 19.29 21.24
C LYS A 707 4.82 20.48 20.92
N LEU A 708 3.79 20.26 20.09
CA LEU A 708 2.77 21.25 19.71
C LEU A 708 1.36 20.84 20.21
N PRO A 709 1.09 20.91 21.53
CA PRO A 709 -0.16 20.39 22.12
C PRO A 709 -1.42 21.16 21.68
N LYS A 710 -1.30 22.48 21.41
CA LYS A 710 -2.42 23.29 20.93
C LYS A 710 -2.91 22.84 19.54
N LEU A 711 -1.99 22.52 18.64
CA LEU A 711 -2.32 22.00 17.30
C LEU A 711 -2.99 20.62 17.39
N ALA A 712 -2.45 19.74 18.25
CA ALA A 712 -3.04 18.43 18.49
C ALA A 712 -4.50 18.53 18.96
N ARG A 713 -4.82 19.46 19.88
CA ARG A 713 -6.20 19.70 20.33
C ARG A 713 -7.15 20.15 19.21
N LEU A 714 -6.67 20.96 18.27
CA LEU A 714 -7.49 21.41 17.14
C LEU A 714 -7.77 20.28 16.15
N LEU A 715 -6.74 19.49 15.81
CA LEU A 715 -6.87 18.34 14.90
C LEU A 715 -7.83 17.28 15.46
N ILE A 716 -7.74 16.97 16.76
CA ILE A 716 -8.58 15.96 17.41
C ILE A 716 -10.06 16.35 17.42
N LYS A 717 -10.39 17.64 17.50
CA LYS A 717 -11.81 18.09 17.50
C LYS A 717 -12.54 17.74 16.19
N ARG A 718 -11.81 17.50 15.10
CA ARG A 718 -12.35 17.14 13.79
C ARG A 718 -12.35 15.64 13.52
N GLU A 719 -11.74 14.84 14.40
CA GLU A 719 -11.73 13.39 14.29
C GLU A 719 -13.14 12.83 14.50
N THR A 720 -13.54 11.88 13.65
CA THR A 720 -14.86 11.24 13.71
C THR A 720 -14.87 9.98 14.58
N ASP A 721 -13.72 9.33 14.78
CA ASP A 721 -13.62 8.13 15.62
C ASP A 721 -13.34 8.48 17.09
N ASP A 722 -14.36 8.32 17.94
CA ASP A 722 -14.30 8.53 19.39
C ASP A 722 -13.17 7.73 20.06
N SER A 723 -12.87 6.53 19.58
CA SER A 723 -11.89 5.62 20.20
C SER A 723 -10.48 6.16 20.04
N LYS A 724 -10.15 6.59 18.82
CA LYS A 724 -8.86 7.21 18.50
C LYS A 724 -8.74 8.59 19.14
N GLN A 725 -9.82 9.38 19.12
CA GLN A 725 -9.88 10.68 19.80
C GLN A 725 -9.56 10.57 21.29
N VAL A 726 -10.21 9.65 22.01
CA VAL A 726 -9.94 9.42 23.44
C VAL A 726 -8.50 9.00 23.68
N ASN A 727 -7.95 8.08 22.88
CA ASN A 727 -6.56 7.63 23.00
C ASN A 727 -5.55 8.78 22.89
N VAL A 728 -5.74 9.70 21.94
CA VAL A 728 -4.83 10.84 21.75
C VAL A 728 -5.03 11.90 22.85
N LEU A 729 -6.25 12.13 23.33
CA LEU A 729 -6.51 13.02 24.47
C LEU A 729 -5.83 12.53 25.75
N LEU A 730 -5.79 11.21 25.97
CA LEU A 730 -5.03 10.62 27.08
C LEU A 730 -3.52 10.90 26.95
N GLN A 731 -2.96 10.78 25.75
CA GLN A 731 -1.55 11.12 25.49
C GLN A 731 -1.23 12.61 25.69
N LEU A 732 -2.20 13.51 25.43
CA LEU A 732 -2.07 14.94 25.72
C LEU A 732 -2.16 15.29 27.21
N GLY A 733 -2.59 14.35 28.06
CA GLY A 733 -2.87 14.60 29.48
C GLY A 733 -4.19 15.35 29.71
N ASP A 734 -5.06 15.47 28.71
CA ASP A 734 -6.35 16.16 28.81
C ASP A 734 -7.46 15.22 29.34
N ILE A 735 -7.33 14.88 30.63
CA ILE A 735 -8.17 13.87 31.30
C ILE A 735 -9.66 14.24 31.28
N GLN A 736 -9.99 15.50 31.53
CA GLN A 736 -11.39 15.95 31.63
C GLN A 736 -12.12 15.80 30.28
N GLU A 737 -11.46 16.17 29.18
CA GLU A 737 -12.04 16.07 27.83
C GLU A 737 -12.11 14.60 27.40
N ALA A 738 -11.09 13.79 27.70
CA ALA A 738 -11.08 12.35 27.41
C ALA A 738 -12.24 11.62 28.11
N LEU A 739 -12.45 11.90 29.40
CA LEU A 739 -13.55 11.36 30.19
C LEU A 739 -14.93 11.82 29.68
N ALA A 740 -15.08 13.12 29.35
CA ALA A 740 -16.32 13.65 28.81
C ALA A 740 -16.67 13.02 27.45
N ARG A 741 -15.68 12.83 26.56
CA ARG A 741 -15.87 12.20 25.25
C ARG A 741 -16.17 10.72 25.35
N ALA A 742 -15.44 9.99 26.20
CA ALA A 742 -15.73 8.57 26.43
C ALA A 742 -17.14 8.36 27.03
N ALA A 743 -17.60 9.27 27.89
CA ALA A 743 -18.97 9.26 28.42
C ALA A 743 -20.01 9.57 27.34
N ALA A 744 -19.74 10.55 26.46
CA ALA A 744 -20.62 10.90 25.35
C ALA A 744 -20.74 9.78 24.30
N ALA A 745 -19.66 9.03 24.06
CA ALA A 745 -19.65 7.88 23.15
C ALA A 745 -20.48 6.68 23.63
N GLN A 746 -20.86 6.65 24.92
CA GLN A 746 -21.63 5.58 25.56
C GLN A 746 -21.08 4.16 25.32
N ARG A 747 -19.75 4.02 25.15
CA ARG A 747 -19.08 2.73 25.00
C ARG A 747 -18.39 2.36 26.32
N PRO A 748 -18.88 1.34 27.06
CA PRO A 748 -18.31 0.97 28.36
C PRO A 748 -16.84 0.58 28.28
N GLN A 749 -16.41 -0.05 27.19
CA GLN A 749 -15.01 -0.48 26.98
C GLN A 749 -14.05 0.72 26.92
N LEU A 750 -14.43 1.81 26.22
CA LEU A 750 -13.62 3.03 26.15
C LEU A 750 -13.53 3.71 27.50
N MET A 751 -14.65 3.82 28.23
CA MET A 751 -14.66 4.34 29.59
C MET A 751 -13.75 3.53 30.53
N HIS A 752 -13.81 2.20 30.42
CA HIS A 752 -13.00 1.30 31.21
C HIS A 752 -11.50 1.47 30.90
N GLN A 753 -11.14 1.65 29.63
CA GLN A 753 -9.77 1.93 29.21
C GLN A 753 -9.26 3.26 29.81
N VAL A 754 -10.08 4.32 29.78
CA VAL A 754 -9.74 5.63 30.37
C VAL A 754 -9.53 5.50 31.87
N VAL A 755 -10.46 4.88 32.61
CA VAL A 755 -10.37 4.71 34.06
C VAL A 755 -9.11 3.92 34.45
N ARG A 756 -8.80 2.81 33.78
CA ARG A 756 -7.57 2.03 34.03
C ARG A 756 -6.30 2.84 33.77
N HIS A 757 -6.27 3.63 32.68
CA HIS A 757 -5.13 4.48 32.37
C HIS A 757 -4.91 5.53 33.47
N LEU A 758 -5.99 6.14 33.97
CA LEU A 758 -5.92 7.11 35.06
C LEU A 758 -5.44 6.49 36.38
N MET A 759 -5.90 5.29 36.71
CA MET A 759 -5.45 4.55 37.90
C MET A 759 -3.94 4.26 37.87
N LYS A 760 -3.34 4.11 36.69
CA LYS A 760 -1.91 3.81 36.52
C LYS A 760 -1.01 5.05 36.51
N GLU A 761 -1.43 6.11 35.82
CA GLU A 761 -0.57 7.28 35.55
C GLU A 761 -0.75 8.44 36.54
N GLN A 762 -1.93 8.58 37.16
CA GLN A 762 -2.27 9.73 38.00
C GLN A 762 -2.30 9.39 39.49
N LYS A 763 -2.17 10.41 40.34
CA LYS A 763 -2.35 10.25 41.79
C LYS A 763 -3.81 10.02 42.12
N ARG A 764 -4.05 9.23 43.17
CA ARG A 764 -5.38 8.82 43.64
C ARG A 764 -6.38 9.96 43.77
N ALA A 765 -6.01 11.01 44.48
CA ALA A 765 -6.90 12.15 44.71
C ALA A 765 -7.32 12.84 43.40
N ASP A 766 -6.42 12.90 42.41
CA ASP A 766 -6.62 13.63 41.17
C ASP A 766 -7.57 12.88 40.23
N TYR A 767 -7.40 11.55 40.10
CA TYR A 767 -8.32 10.76 39.26
C TYR A 767 -9.68 10.51 39.94
N GLU A 768 -9.75 10.33 41.26
CA GLU A 768 -11.03 10.16 41.96
C GLU A 768 -11.91 11.42 41.82
N LEU A 769 -11.29 12.61 41.92
CA LEU A 769 -11.99 13.89 41.69
C LEU A 769 -12.50 14.01 40.26
N ALA A 770 -11.74 13.53 39.28
CA ALA A 770 -12.12 13.56 37.86
C ALA A 770 -13.26 12.58 37.55
N ILE A 771 -13.18 11.35 38.07
CA ILE A 771 -14.18 10.29 37.87
C ILE A 771 -15.51 10.67 38.55
N ARG A 772 -15.47 11.29 39.75
CA ARG A 772 -16.68 11.69 40.49
C ARG A 772 -17.62 12.59 39.70
N LYS A 773 -17.09 13.43 38.79
CA LYS A 773 -17.91 14.33 37.96
C LYS A 773 -18.76 13.59 36.94
N ILE A 774 -18.46 12.32 36.64
CA ILE A 774 -19.12 11.51 35.62
C ILE A 774 -19.70 10.24 36.26
N PRO A 775 -21.04 10.15 36.43
CA PRO A 775 -21.68 9.01 37.10
C PRO A 775 -21.34 7.65 36.48
N LEU A 776 -21.30 7.55 35.14
CA LEU A 776 -20.96 6.30 34.45
C LEU A 776 -19.52 5.84 34.74
N ALA A 777 -18.58 6.79 34.83
CA ALA A 777 -17.19 6.50 35.20
C ALA A 777 -17.09 6.00 36.64
N GLN A 778 -17.86 6.61 37.54
CA GLN A 778 -17.91 6.25 38.95
C GLN A 778 -18.44 4.83 39.16
N CYS A 779 -19.49 4.41 38.45
CA CYS A 779 -20.01 3.04 38.54
C CYS A 779 -18.96 2.02 38.07
N LEU A 780 -18.35 2.24 36.90
CA LEU A 780 -17.32 1.34 36.37
C LEU A 780 -16.08 1.26 37.26
N TYR A 781 -15.70 2.37 37.89
CA TYR A 781 -14.62 2.41 38.86
C TYR A 781 -14.95 1.61 40.13
N GLN A 782 -16.18 1.72 40.64
CA GLN A 782 -16.64 0.90 41.76
C GLN A 782 -16.61 -0.60 41.42
N ASP A 783 -17.04 -0.99 40.22
CA ASP A 783 -17.01 -2.39 39.80
C ASP A 783 -15.57 -2.90 39.63
N LEU A 784 -14.67 -2.09 39.07
CA LEU A 784 -13.23 -2.40 39.00
C LEU A 784 -12.61 -2.63 40.38
N VAL A 785 -12.88 -1.76 41.33
CA VAL A 785 -12.40 -1.88 42.71
C VAL A 785 -12.99 -3.12 43.40
N ARG A 786 -14.20 -3.55 43.03
CA ARG A 786 -14.80 -4.79 43.54
C ARG A 786 -14.12 -6.04 42.97
N GLU A 787 -13.74 -6.03 41.69
CA GLU A 787 -13.11 -7.16 41.00
C GLU A 787 -11.65 -7.40 41.43
N GLU A 788 -10.88 -6.35 41.75
CA GLU A 788 -9.47 -6.40 42.20
C GLU A 788 -9.33 -6.93 43.66
N SER A 789 -10.08 -7.97 44.00
CA SER A 789 -10.32 -8.60 45.30
C SER A 789 -9.09 -9.20 46.00
N ASP A 790 -8.09 -8.35 46.29
CA ASP A 790 -7.06 -8.61 47.28
C ASP A 790 -7.31 -7.73 48.53
N ARG A 791 -6.82 -8.15 49.69
CA ARG A 791 -7.23 -7.73 51.06
C ARG A 791 -7.28 -6.21 51.36
N GLY A 792 -6.81 -5.34 50.45
CA GLY A 792 -6.91 -3.87 50.52
C GLY A 792 -8.16 -3.25 49.89
N SER A 793 -8.80 -3.94 48.95
CA SER A 793 -9.87 -3.39 48.09
C SER A 793 -11.20 -3.19 48.82
N SER A 794 -11.48 -3.99 49.86
CA SER A 794 -12.67 -3.83 50.70
C SER A 794 -12.66 -2.50 51.50
N LYS A 795 -11.50 -2.08 52.02
CA LYS A 795 -11.37 -0.78 52.71
C LYS A 795 -11.51 0.39 51.73
N MET A 796 -11.02 0.21 50.51
CA MET A 796 -11.12 1.20 49.46
C MET A 796 -12.56 1.38 48.98
N MET A 797 -13.28 0.28 48.80
CA MET A 797 -14.72 0.30 48.51
C MET A 797 -15.50 1.03 49.61
N LEU A 798 -15.24 0.71 50.88
CA LEU A 798 -15.92 1.38 52.00
C LEU A 798 -15.68 2.90 52.00
N ALA A 799 -14.43 3.34 51.79
CA ALA A 799 -14.11 4.77 51.71
C ALA A 799 -14.86 5.49 50.56
N LEU A 800 -15.03 4.82 49.42
CA LEU A 800 -15.81 5.36 48.30
C LEU A 800 -17.31 5.46 48.62
N LEU A 801 -17.87 4.46 49.31
CA LEU A 801 -19.26 4.46 49.74
C LEU A 801 -19.54 5.51 50.81
N GLU A 802 -18.62 5.71 51.76
CA GLU A 802 -18.67 6.77 52.78
C GLU A 802 -18.64 8.16 52.14
N GLN A 803 -17.71 8.39 51.21
CA GLN A 803 -17.63 9.65 50.45
C GLN A 803 -18.89 9.93 49.62
N ALA A 804 -19.52 8.89 49.08
CA ALA A 804 -20.77 9.01 48.31
C ALA A 804 -22.02 9.16 49.20
N SER A 805 -21.90 8.98 50.53
CA SER A 805 -23.04 8.90 51.46
C SER A 805 -24.08 7.85 51.05
N ASP A 806 -23.63 6.77 50.40
CA ASP A 806 -24.48 5.65 49.98
C ASP A 806 -24.67 4.67 51.14
N PHE A 807 -25.56 5.03 52.06
CA PHE A 807 -25.76 4.30 53.31
C PHE A 807 -26.34 2.90 53.10
N GLU A 808 -27.11 2.66 52.04
CA GLU A 808 -27.68 1.35 51.71
C GLU A 808 -26.57 0.34 51.39
N ARG A 809 -25.65 0.71 50.49
CA ARG A 809 -24.52 -0.15 50.15
C ARG A 809 -23.49 -0.26 51.28
N GLN A 810 -23.35 0.75 52.12
CA GLN A 810 -22.55 0.65 53.36
C GLN A 810 -23.11 -0.40 54.31
N THR A 811 -24.44 -0.43 54.51
CA THR A 811 -25.09 -1.44 55.35
C THR A 811 -24.85 -2.85 54.80
N MET A 812 -25.02 -3.05 53.48
CA MET A 812 -24.73 -4.35 52.84
C MET A 812 -23.27 -4.76 52.98
N PHE A 813 -22.32 -3.84 52.76
CA PHE A 813 -20.90 -4.11 52.92
C PHE A 813 -20.55 -4.57 54.35
N HIS A 814 -21.12 -3.92 55.36
CA HIS A 814 -20.90 -4.32 56.75
C HIS A 814 -21.59 -5.65 57.10
N LEU A 815 -22.70 -6.01 56.45
CA LEU A 815 -23.34 -7.31 56.59
C LEU A 815 -22.52 -8.44 55.95
N ASP A 816 -21.96 -8.24 54.77
CA ASP A 816 -21.05 -9.20 54.13
C ASP A 816 -19.79 -9.42 55.00
N ALA A 817 -19.29 -8.36 55.65
CA ALA A 817 -18.20 -8.46 56.63
C ALA A 817 -18.62 -9.28 57.87
N VAL A 818 -19.88 -9.21 58.30
CA VAL A 818 -20.38 -10.01 59.43
C VAL A 818 -20.43 -11.51 59.11
N GLU A 819 -20.79 -11.88 57.89
CA GLU A 819 -20.82 -13.28 57.45
C GLU A 819 -19.43 -13.90 57.32
N SER A 820 -18.46 -13.10 56.85
CA SER A 820 -17.10 -13.56 56.55
C SER A 820 -16.16 -13.56 57.76
N GLU A 821 -16.42 -12.74 58.78
CA GLU A 821 -15.56 -12.62 59.96
C GLU A 821 -15.76 -13.73 60.99
N MET A 822 -14.67 -14.36 61.45
CA MET A 822 -14.69 -15.44 62.45
C MET A 822 -14.60 -14.93 63.89
N ASN A 823 -14.07 -13.72 64.11
CA ASN A 823 -13.88 -13.15 65.44
C ASN A 823 -15.19 -12.52 65.97
N PRO A 824 -15.72 -12.95 67.13
CA PRO A 824 -17.00 -12.44 67.64
C PRO A 824 -17.00 -10.94 67.94
N SER A 825 -15.90 -10.41 68.48
CA SER A 825 -15.75 -8.98 68.78
C SER A 825 -15.73 -8.10 67.52
N GLU A 826 -15.08 -8.56 66.46
CA GLU A 826 -15.01 -7.84 65.18
C GLU A 826 -16.33 -7.94 64.42
N ARG A 827 -17.00 -9.11 64.46
CA ARG A 827 -18.35 -9.31 63.96
C ARG A 827 -19.35 -8.36 64.63
N LEU A 828 -19.27 -8.20 65.96
CA LEU A 828 -20.11 -7.24 66.70
C LEU A 828 -19.81 -5.79 66.30
N ASN A 829 -18.55 -5.43 66.08
CA ASN A 829 -18.18 -4.10 65.61
C ASN A 829 -18.71 -3.82 64.19
N SER A 830 -18.65 -4.80 63.28
CA SER A 830 -19.24 -4.69 61.94
C SER A 830 -20.76 -4.56 61.98
N LEU A 831 -21.45 -5.30 62.87
CA LEU A 831 -22.90 -5.14 63.10
C LEU A 831 -23.25 -3.73 63.61
N ARG A 832 -22.45 -3.16 64.52
CA ARG A 832 -22.64 -1.78 65.01
C ARG A 832 -22.48 -0.75 63.89
N ARG A 833 -21.51 -0.95 63.00
CA ARG A 833 -21.30 -0.09 61.82
C ARG A 833 -22.44 -0.23 60.81
N ALA A 834 -22.93 -1.45 60.56
CA ALA A 834 -24.11 -1.69 59.72
C ALA A 834 -25.34 -0.96 60.27
N LYS A 835 -25.53 -0.98 61.60
CA LYS A 835 -26.61 -0.25 62.28
C LYS A 835 -26.47 1.26 62.11
N GLU A 836 -25.26 1.80 62.29
CA GLU A 836 -25.01 3.24 62.15
C GLU A 836 -25.28 3.71 60.70
N ALA A 837 -24.88 2.92 59.70
CA ALA A 837 -25.23 3.17 58.31
C ALA A 837 -26.75 3.10 58.06
N ALA A 838 -27.44 2.08 58.57
CA ALA A 838 -28.90 1.94 58.42
C ALA A 838 -29.67 3.09 59.09
N LYS A 839 -29.17 3.58 60.23
CA LYS A 839 -29.72 4.76 60.91
C LYS A 839 -29.56 6.02 60.06
N ASN A 840 -28.42 6.21 59.41
CA ASN A 840 -28.18 7.33 58.52
C ASN A 840 -29.00 7.24 57.21
N LEU A 841 -29.35 6.02 56.76
CA LEU A 841 -30.29 5.77 55.67
C LEU A 841 -31.74 6.15 56.04
N GLY A 842 -32.10 6.04 57.33
CA GLY A 842 -33.45 6.32 57.83
C GLY A 842 -34.41 5.11 57.79
N ASP A 843 -33.90 3.91 57.51
CA ASP A 843 -34.69 2.67 57.56
C ASP A 843 -34.78 2.14 59.00
N LYS A 844 -35.87 2.51 59.67
CA LYS A 844 -36.16 2.09 61.04
C LYS A 844 -36.33 0.58 61.19
N GLY A 845 -36.82 -0.11 60.15
CA GLY A 845 -37.05 -1.56 60.21
C GLY A 845 -35.74 -2.32 60.27
N VAL A 846 -34.80 -1.97 59.39
CA VAL A 846 -33.45 -2.56 59.37
C VAL A 846 -32.65 -2.16 60.61
N GLU A 847 -32.76 -0.90 61.06
CA GLU A 847 -32.11 -0.44 62.29
C GLU A 847 -32.55 -1.25 63.52
N GLU A 848 -33.86 -1.48 63.68
CA GLU A 848 -34.42 -2.27 64.79
C GLU A 848 -33.92 -3.71 64.75
N LEU A 849 -33.92 -4.35 63.56
CA LEU A 849 -33.41 -5.71 63.38
C LEU A 849 -31.92 -5.82 63.72
N LEU A 850 -31.09 -4.91 63.22
CA LEU A 850 -29.65 -4.88 63.52
C LEU A 850 -29.38 -4.58 65.00
N SER A 851 -30.23 -3.75 65.63
CA SER A 851 -30.15 -3.47 67.06
C SER A 851 -30.48 -4.70 67.90
N ASP A 852 -31.49 -5.47 67.52
CA ASP A 852 -31.89 -6.68 68.23
C ASP A 852 -30.83 -7.79 68.02
N MET A 853 -30.25 -7.92 66.82
CA MET A 853 -29.11 -8.82 66.55
C MET A 853 -27.87 -8.46 67.37
N ALA A 854 -27.50 -7.17 67.42
CA ALA A 854 -26.36 -6.70 68.19
C ALA A 854 -26.56 -6.85 69.71
N ALA A 855 -27.81 -6.79 70.19
CA ALA A 855 -28.14 -7.03 71.60
C ALA A 855 -28.05 -8.53 71.98
N PHE A 856 -28.34 -9.43 71.04
CA PHE A 856 -28.31 -10.87 71.28
C PHE A 856 -26.91 -11.49 71.12
N ALA A 857 -26.08 -10.95 70.23
CA ALA A 857 -24.76 -11.50 69.87
C ALA A 857 -23.77 -11.69 71.04
N PRO A 858 -23.60 -10.77 72.02
CA PRO A 858 -22.68 -10.97 73.14
C PRO A 858 -23.00 -12.21 73.98
N GLY A 859 -24.29 -12.44 74.23
CA GLY A 859 -24.75 -13.62 74.97
C GLY A 859 -24.56 -14.91 74.18
N GLN A 860 -24.60 -14.87 72.84
CA GLN A 860 -24.30 -16.04 72.01
C GLN A 860 -22.81 -16.42 72.07
N SER A 861 -21.93 -15.41 72.08
CA SER A 861 -20.48 -15.62 72.13
C SER A 861 -20.03 -16.20 73.46
N GLU A 862 -20.60 -15.74 74.58
CA GLU A 862 -20.37 -16.34 75.91
C GLU A 862 -20.78 -17.83 75.97
N ARG A 863 -21.71 -18.26 75.11
CA ARG A 863 -22.17 -19.65 75.01
C ARG A 863 -21.43 -20.48 73.95
N GLY A 864 -20.57 -19.86 73.13
CA GLY A 864 -19.92 -20.53 71.99
C GLY A 864 -20.88 -20.88 70.85
N GLU A 865 -21.99 -20.15 70.73
CA GLU A 865 -23.12 -20.43 69.83
C GLU A 865 -23.21 -19.41 68.68
N ASP A 866 -22.08 -18.83 68.27
CA ASP A 866 -22.00 -17.66 67.38
C ASP A 866 -22.60 -17.85 65.98
N HIS A 867 -22.83 -19.10 65.55
CA HIS A 867 -23.43 -19.44 64.26
C HIS A 867 -24.90 -19.86 64.36
N MET A 868 -25.46 -19.97 65.56
CA MET A 868 -26.85 -20.38 65.74
C MET A 868 -27.80 -19.20 65.56
N THR A 869 -28.94 -19.46 64.94
CA THR A 869 -30.04 -18.49 64.88
C THR A 869 -30.73 -18.37 66.24
N ILE A 870 -31.43 -17.27 66.49
CA ILE A 870 -32.23 -17.05 67.72
C ILE A 870 -33.20 -18.23 67.97
N ARG A 871 -33.80 -18.78 66.90
CA ARG A 871 -34.68 -19.95 66.99
C ARG A 871 -33.94 -21.20 67.46
N GLU A 872 -32.77 -21.48 66.89
CA GLU A 872 -31.97 -22.64 67.26
C GLU A 872 -31.49 -22.56 68.71
N THR A 873 -31.09 -21.37 69.16
CA THR A 873 -30.75 -21.13 70.58
C THR A 873 -31.92 -21.42 71.51
N VAL A 874 -33.14 -20.98 71.17
CA VAL A 874 -34.33 -21.28 72.00
C VAL A 874 -34.68 -22.76 71.99
N ILE A 875 -34.54 -23.45 70.85
CA ILE A 875 -34.76 -24.91 70.75
C ILE A 875 -33.72 -25.68 71.57
N GLU A 876 -32.46 -25.25 71.52
CA GLU A 876 -31.34 -25.92 72.20
C GLU A 876 -31.33 -25.69 73.71
N HIS A 877 -31.94 -24.62 74.24
CA HIS A 877 -32.06 -24.38 75.69
C HIS A 877 -33.50 -24.46 76.20
N ALA A 878 -34.40 -25.12 75.45
CA ALA A 878 -35.82 -25.21 75.78
C ALA A 878 -36.13 -25.87 77.14
N ASP A 879 -35.16 -26.57 77.71
CA ASP A 879 -35.27 -27.26 78.99
C ASP A 879 -35.01 -26.39 80.22
N ASP A 880 -34.47 -25.19 80.03
CA ASP A 880 -34.25 -24.20 81.06
C ASP A 880 -35.23 -23.04 80.87
N ALA A 881 -36.33 -23.08 81.64
CA ALA A 881 -37.38 -22.08 81.57
C ALA A 881 -36.89 -20.65 81.92
N GLN A 882 -35.83 -20.53 82.73
CA GLN A 882 -35.25 -19.23 83.08
C GLN A 882 -34.47 -18.66 81.89
N LYS A 883 -33.65 -19.47 81.22
CA LYS A 883 -32.92 -19.04 80.01
C LYS A 883 -33.86 -18.70 78.85
N VAL A 884 -34.91 -19.49 78.65
CA VAL A 884 -35.93 -19.17 77.62
C VAL A 884 -36.62 -17.84 77.92
N ALA A 885 -36.94 -17.55 79.19
CA ALA A 885 -37.50 -16.26 79.58
C ALA A 885 -36.51 -15.10 79.37
N GLN A 886 -35.22 -15.33 79.62
CA GLN A 886 -34.15 -14.37 79.30
C GLN A 886 -34.05 -14.12 77.79
N PHE A 887 -34.06 -15.17 76.96
CA PHE A 887 -34.03 -15.05 75.49
C PHE A 887 -35.28 -14.36 74.94
N LYS A 888 -36.45 -14.62 75.53
CA LYS A 888 -37.68 -13.90 75.19
C LYS A 888 -37.53 -12.39 75.40
N HIS A 889 -36.95 -11.99 76.53
CA HIS A 889 -36.74 -10.57 76.84
C HIS A 889 -35.65 -9.94 75.96
N GLN A 890 -34.53 -10.66 75.74
CA GLN A 890 -33.40 -10.17 74.95
C GLN A 890 -33.72 -10.02 73.46
N ALA A 891 -34.46 -10.96 72.87
CA ALA A 891 -34.81 -10.95 71.44
C ALA A 891 -36.25 -10.48 71.15
N LYS A 892 -36.95 -9.90 72.14
CA LYS A 892 -38.34 -9.41 72.06
C LYS A 892 -39.31 -10.39 71.37
N LEU A 893 -39.17 -11.68 71.67
CA LEU A 893 -39.95 -12.73 71.01
C LEU A 893 -41.42 -12.71 71.44
N THR A 894 -42.31 -12.99 70.49
CA THR A 894 -43.74 -13.15 70.81
C THR A 894 -43.99 -14.43 71.61
N ASP A 895 -45.00 -14.41 72.49
CA ASP A 895 -45.39 -15.59 73.25
C ASP A 895 -45.68 -16.81 72.36
N LYS A 896 -46.27 -16.61 71.19
CA LYS A 896 -46.54 -17.70 70.25
C LYS A 896 -45.24 -18.34 69.72
N GLN A 897 -44.22 -17.53 69.37
CA GLN A 897 -42.94 -18.04 68.88
C GLN A 897 -42.19 -18.84 69.96
N VAL A 898 -42.11 -18.28 71.17
CA VAL A 898 -41.48 -18.95 72.31
C VAL A 898 -42.17 -20.28 72.57
N TRP A 899 -43.51 -20.31 72.63
CA TRP A 899 -44.26 -21.53 72.83
C TRP A 899 -43.99 -22.59 71.75
N LEU A 900 -43.98 -22.22 70.47
CA LEU A 900 -43.70 -23.17 69.38
C LEU A 900 -42.28 -23.74 69.47
N TRP A 901 -41.28 -22.89 69.71
CA TRP A 901 -39.88 -23.30 69.75
C TRP A 901 -39.54 -24.11 71.00
N THR A 902 -40.15 -23.80 72.15
CA THR A 902 -40.00 -24.60 73.36
C THR A 902 -40.65 -25.97 73.24
N ILE A 903 -41.84 -26.05 72.60
CA ILE A 903 -42.50 -27.34 72.33
C ILE A 903 -41.59 -28.22 71.45
N GLU A 904 -41.00 -27.62 70.40
CA GLU A 904 -40.07 -28.31 69.51
C GLU A 904 -38.79 -28.76 70.24
N GLY A 905 -38.19 -27.89 71.07
CA GLY A 905 -36.98 -28.20 71.83
C GLY A 905 -37.17 -29.23 72.95
N LEU A 906 -38.27 -29.15 73.71
CA LEU A 906 -38.61 -30.14 74.74
C LEU A 906 -38.87 -31.52 74.12
N ALA A 907 -39.52 -31.58 72.96
CA ALA A 907 -39.69 -32.81 72.21
C ALA A 907 -38.35 -33.35 71.65
N LYS A 908 -37.46 -32.48 71.13
CA LYS A 908 -36.11 -32.83 70.66
C LYS A 908 -35.26 -33.45 71.77
N LYS A 909 -35.28 -32.84 72.96
CA LYS A 909 -34.52 -33.31 74.15
C LYS A 909 -35.17 -34.49 74.89
N GLY A 910 -36.41 -34.84 74.56
CA GLY A 910 -37.15 -35.93 75.20
C GLY A 910 -37.63 -35.66 76.62
N LYS A 911 -37.71 -34.38 77.05
CA LYS A 911 -38.22 -33.98 78.38
C LYS A 911 -39.74 -33.93 78.38
N MET A 912 -40.37 -35.11 78.31
CA MET A 912 -41.82 -35.26 78.12
C MET A 912 -42.66 -34.78 79.32
N GLU A 913 -42.13 -34.88 80.55
CA GLU A 913 -42.82 -34.39 81.75
C GLU A 913 -43.02 -32.86 81.70
N GLN A 914 -41.98 -32.12 81.34
CA GLN A 914 -42.04 -30.66 81.18
C GLN A 914 -42.95 -30.25 80.02
N LEU A 915 -42.95 -31.02 78.92
CA LEU A 915 -43.86 -30.81 77.79
C LEU A 915 -45.32 -31.05 78.21
N PHE A 916 -45.56 -32.08 79.04
CA PHE A 916 -46.88 -32.40 79.56
C PHE A 916 -47.41 -31.32 80.52
N ASP A 917 -46.55 -30.82 81.41
CA ASP A 917 -46.86 -29.68 82.30
C ASP A 917 -47.19 -28.41 81.51
N MET A 918 -46.44 -28.14 80.44
CA MET A 918 -46.72 -27.04 79.53
C MET A 918 -48.10 -27.19 78.85
N ALA A 919 -48.49 -28.42 78.52
CA ALA A 919 -49.79 -28.75 77.94
C ALA A 919 -50.96 -28.75 78.95
N GLN A 920 -50.70 -28.74 80.26
CA GLN A 920 -51.76 -28.55 81.27
C GLN A 920 -52.28 -27.12 81.29
N LYS A 921 -51.44 -26.15 80.94
CA LYS A 921 -51.86 -24.75 80.75
C LYS A 921 -52.57 -24.61 79.40
N LYS A 922 -53.55 -23.69 79.31
CA LYS A 922 -54.25 -23.39 78.06
C LYS A 922 -53.25 -22.83 77.05
N SER A 923 -52.96 -23.59 75.99
CA SER A 923 -51.93 -23.21 75.01
C SER A 923 -52.41 -22.10 74.07
N PRO A 924 -51.67 -21.00 73.90
CA PRO A 924 -52.00 -19.92 72.96
C PRO A 924 -51.82 -20.30 71.48
N VAL A 925 -51.20 -21.46 71.20
CA VAL A 925 -50.92 -21.98 69.85
C VAL A 925 -51.69 -23.26 69.53
N GLY A 926 -52.59 -23.67 70.42
CA GLY A 926 -53.32 -24.94 70.34
C GLY A 926 -52.47 -26.17 70.66
N TYR A 927 -53.09 -27.35 70.60
CA TYR A 927 -52.42 -28.62 70.93
C TYR A 927 -51.82 -29.35 69.72
N VAL A 928 -52.09 -28.87 68.50
CA VAL A 928 -51.54 -29.43 67.25
C VAL A 928 -50.01 -29.33 67.17
N PRO A 929 -49.35 -28.22 67.57
CA PRO A 929 -47.88 -28.13 67.59
C PRO A 929 -47.21 -29.17 68.49
N PHE A 930 -47.83 -29.52 69.63
CA PHE A 930 -47.33 -30.58 70.52
C PHE A 930 -47.29 -31.93 69.79
N ILE A 931 -48.38 -32.28 69.10
CA ILE A 931 -48.47 -33.52 68.33
C ILE A 931 -47.46 -33.53 67.18
N LYS A 932 -47.31 -32.40 66.46
CA LYS A 932 -46.32 -32.29 65.37
C LYS A 932 -44.88 -32.46 65.88
N ALA A 933 -44.53 -31.84 67.01
CA ALA A 933 -43.21 -31.97 67.60
C ALA A 933 -42.94 -33.40 68.10
N CYS A 934 -43.90 -34.03 68.79
CA CYS A 934 -43.77 -35.42 69.24
C CYS A 934 -43.61 -36.40 68.06
N MET A 935 -44.36 -36.20 66.97
CA MET A 935 -44.23 -37.03 65.76
C MET A 935 -42.89 -36.82 65.06
N LYS A 936 -42.39 -35.57 64.98
CA LYS A 936 -41.10 -35.24 64.36
C LYS A 936 -39.91 -35.93 65.05
N TYR A 937 -39.97 -36.10 66.37
CA TYR A 937 -38.90 -36.74 67.17
C TYR A 937 -39.26 -38.17 67.63
N ASN A 938 -40.21 -38.83 66.95
CA ASN A 938 -40.61 -40.23 67.14
C ASN A 938 -41.09 -40.60 68.56
N ARG A 939 -41.80 -39.70 69.25
CA ARG A 939 -42.38 -39.88 70.59
C ARG A 939 -43.89 -40.15 70.54
N GLN A 940 -44.28 -41.28 69.95
CA GLN A 940 -45.69 -41.59 69.62
C GLN A 940 -46.60 -41.81 70.84
N ASP A 941 -46.05 -42.31 71.95
CA ASP A 941 -46.83 -42.67 73.15
C ASP A 941 -47.50 -41.46 73.83
N GLU A 942 -46.88 -40.30 73.67
CA GLU A 942 -47.31 -39.02 74.24
C GLU A 942 -48.35 -38.31 73.37
N CYS A 943 -48.36 -38.57 72.06
CA CYS A 943 -49.31 -37.97 71.10
C CYS A 943 -50.77 -38.21 71.50
N LYS A 944 -51.08 -39.39 72.07
CA LYS A 944 -52.44 -39.73 72.53
C LYS A 944 -52.93 -38.81 73.65
N LYS A 945 -52.04 -38.39 74.56
CA LYS A 945 -52.35 -37.49 75.68
C LYS A 945 -52.71 -36.09 75.20
N TYR A 946 -51.98 -35.58 74.19
CA TYR A 946 -52.23 -34.27 73.61
C TYR A 946 -53.41 -34.27 72.65
N PHE A 947 -53.61 -35.37 71.92
CA PHE A 947 -54.76 -35.54 71.01
C PHE A 947 -56.10 -35.41 71.76
N ALA A 948 -56.20 -35.96 72.97
CA ALA A 948 -57.41 -35.84 73.81
C ALA A 948 -57.79 -34.40 74.16
N LYS A 949 -56.84 -33.46 74.12
CA LYS A 949 -57.03 -32.04 74.43
C LYS A 949 -57.32 -31.18 73.19
N VAL A 950 -57.27 -31.76 71.99
CA VAL A 950 -57.56 -31.03 70.75
C VAL A 950 -59.06 -30.88 70.59
N HIS A 951 -59.53 -29.64 70.47
CA HIS A 951 -60.93 -29.32 70.28
C HIS A 951 -61.07 -28.35 69.10
N GLY A 952 -62.10 -28.55 68.28
CA GLY A 952 -62.31 -27.76 67.07
C GLY A 952 -61.96 -28.52 65.80
N TYR A 953 -62.77 -28.33 64.76
CA TYR A 953 -62.72 -29.12 63.54
C TYR A 953 -61.38 -29.02 62.79
N GLN A 954 -60.89 -27.79 62.56
CA GLN A 954 -59.64 -27.58 61.84
C GLN A 954 -58.42 -28.13 62.61
N GLU A 955 -58.42 -28.00 63.93
CA GLU A 955 -57.35 -28.53 64.78
C GLU A 955 -57.38 -30.06 64.86
N LEU A 956 -58.57 -30.68 64.93
CA LEU A 956 -58.72 -32.14 64.92
C LEU A 956 -58.23 -32.73 63.59
N VAL A 957 -58.61 -32.14 62.47
CA VAL A 957 -58.12 -32.58 61.15
C VAL A 957 -56.60 -32.41 61.06
N ALA A 958 -56.06 -31.27 61.51
CA ALA A 958 -54.62 -31.04 61.54
C ALA A 958 -53.86 -32.00 62.47
N ALA A 959 -54.45 -32.38 63.60
CA ALA A 959 -53.90 -33.36 64.53
C ALA A 959 -53.89 -34.78 63.95
N TYR A 960 -54.99 -35.23 63.33
CA TYR A 960 -55.03 -36.52 62.63
C TYR A 960 -54.06 -36.59 61.46
N MET A 961 -53.92 -35.49 60.69
CA MET A 961 -52.90 -35.38 59.64
C MET A 961 -51.48 -35.46 60.22
N ALA A 962 -51.21 -34.78 61.34
CA ALA A 962 -49.90 -34.83 62.00
C ALA A 962 -49.55 -36.23 62.54
N MET A 963 -50.53 -37.01 63.00
CA MET A 963 -50.36 -38.40 63.43
C MET A 963 -50.30 -39.42 62.28
N GLY A 964 -50.44 -38.98 61.01
CA GLY A 964 -50.44 -39.86 59.84
C GLY A 964 -51.73 -40.67 59.64
N ASN A 965 -52.79 -40.41 60.40
CA ASN A 965 -54.08 -41.08 60.29
C ASN A 965 -55.02 -40.32 59.34
N PHE A 966 -54.68 -40.36 58.05
CA PHE A 966 -55.40 -39.63 56.99
C PHE A 966 -56.85 -40.10 56.81
N VAL A 967 -57.14 -41.38 57.08
CA VAL A 967 -58.50 -41.94 56.95
C VAL A 967 -59.45 -41.33 57.97
N SER A 968 -58.99 -41.14 59.21
CA SER A 968 -59.83 -40.53 60.27
C SER A 968 -59.97 -39.03 60.06
N ALA A 969 -58.91 -38.35 59.59
CA ALA A 969 -58.98 -36.94 59.17
C ALA A 969 -60.01 -36.73 58.05
N ALA A 970 -59.99 -37.61 57.03
CA ALA A 970 -60.90 -37.54 55.89
C ALA A 970 -62.35 -37.84 56.26
N LYS A 971 -62.60 -38.80 57.17
CA LYS A 971 -63.96 -39.08 57.67
C LYS A 971 -64.59 -37.86 58.34
N ILE A 972 -63.83 -37.15 59.18
CA ILE A 972 -64.33 -35.95 59.86
C ILE A 972 -64.63 -34.81 58.89
N ALA A 973 -63.82 -34.65 57.83
CA ALA A 973 -64.09 -33.69 56.75
C ALA A 973 -65.31 -34.12 55.90
N PHE A 974 -65.46 -35.42 55.65
CA PHE A 974 -66.58 -36.02 54.92
C PHE A 974 -67.91 -35.83 55.66
N ASP A 975 -67.95 -36.11 56.97
CA ASP A 975 -69.16 -35.97 57.80
C ASP A 975 -69.70 -34.54 57.84
N ARG A 976 -68.83 -33.54 57.61
CA ARG A 976 -69.20 -32.12 57.53
C ARG A 976 -69.40 -31.59 56.10
N ARG A 977 -69.24 -32.42 55.07
CA ARG A 977 -69.28 -32.04 53.65
C ARG A 977 -68.29 -30.95 53.24
N ASP A 978 -67.14 -30.87 53.90
CA ASP A 978 -66.09 -29.89 53.57
C ASP A 978 -65.14 -30.47 52.52
N ARG A 979 -65.39 -30.11 51.27
CA ARG A 979 -64.69 -30.63 50.09
C ARG A 979 -63.23 -30.17 50.01
N ASP A 980 -62.93 -28.94 50.41
CA ASP A 980 -61.59 -28.35 50.30
C ASP A 980 -60.63 -29.00 51.30
N THR A 981 -61.09 -29.18 52.55
CA THR A 981 -60.30 -29.88 53.57
C THR A 981 -60.11 -31.36 53.21
N LEU A 982 -61.12 -32.00 52.63
CA LEU A 982 -61.04 -33.40 52.17
C LEU A 982 -60.03 -33.57 51.02
N GLN A 983 -60.02 -32.65 50.05
CA GLN A 983 -59.02 -32.61 48.97
C GLN A 983 -57.60 -32.37 49.52
N HIS A 984 -57.44 -31.47 50.48
CA HIS A 984 -56.14 -31.22 51.11
C HIS A 984 -55.62 -32.45 51.88
N VAL A 985 -56.49 -33.21 52.57
CA VAL A 985 -56.13 -34.49 53.20
C VAL A 985 -55.76 -35.54 52.14
N PHE A 986 -56.47 -35.60 51.02
CA PHE A 986 -56.18 -36.52 49.92
C PHE A 986 -54.81 -36.27 49.29
N MET A 987 -54.48 -35.02 48.97
CA MET A 987 -53.16 -34.64 48.43
C MET A 987 -52.03 -35.04 49.38
N LYS A 988 -52.21 -34.85 50.69
CA LYS A 988 -51.20 -35.23 51.70
C LYS A 988 -51.12 -36.74 51.99
N SER A 989 -52.18 -37.51 51.66
CA SER A 989 -52.23 -38.95 51.89
C SER A 989 -51.51 -39.81 50.84
N HIS A 990 -50.98 -39.20 49.77
CA HIS A 990 -50.35 -39.92 48.64
C HIS A 990 -49.22 -40.88 49.05
N ALA A 991 -48.49 -40.56 50.12
CA ALA A 991 -47.41 -41.40 50.63
C ALA A 991 -47.88 -42.72 51.27
N ASN A 992 -49.16 -42.86 51.66
CA ASN A 992 -49.71 -44.06 52.28
C ASN A 992 -50.79 -44.67 51.35
N LYS A 993 -50.39 -45.68 50.56
CA LYS A 993 -51.23 -46.30 49.51
C LYS A 993 -52.60 -46.78 50.01
N ASP A 994 -52.65 -47.38 51.20
CA ASP A 994 -53.89 -47.91 51.78
C ASP A 994 -54.83 -46.80 52.28
N ALA A 995 -54.25 -45.72 52.85
CA ALA A 995 -55.01 -44.56 53.26
C ALA A 995 -55.49 -43.76 52.04
N TYR A 996 -54.65 -43.61 51.01
CA TYR A 996 -54.96 -42.89 49.78
C TYR A 996 -56.16 -43.49 49.05
N ALA A 997 -56.22 -44.81 48.90
CA ALA A 997 -57.34 -45.50 48.26
C ALA A 997 -58.66 -45.30 49.03
N LYS A 998 -58.63 -45.36 50.37
CA LYS A 998 -59.80 -45.17 51.24
C LYS A 998 -60.27 -43.71 51.25
N VAL A 999 -59.36 -42.74 51.23
CA VAL A 999 -59.69 -41.31 51.15
C VAL A 999 -60.20 -40.95 49.74
N ALA A 1000 -59.67 -41.58 48.68
CA ALA A 1000 -60.19 -41.42 47.31
C ALA A 1000 -61.64 -41.88 47.18
N GLN A 1001 -62.00 -42.99 47.83
CA GLN A 1001 -63.37 -43.48 47.89
C GLN A 1001 -64.29 -42.48 48.59
N LEU A 1002 -63.85 -41.92 49.74
CA LEU A 1002 -64.61 -40.90 50.46
C LEU A 1002 -64.84 -39.62 49.62
N ILE A 1003 -63.86 -39.19 48.82
CA ILE A 1003 -64.02 -38.06 47.88
C ILE A 1003 -65.01 -38.37 46.76
N LYS A 1004 -65.04 -39.62 46.26
CA LYS A 1004 -65.98 -40.01 45.19
C LYS A 1004 -67.42 -40.16 45.68
N SER A 1005 -67.61 -40.48 46.96
CA SER A 1005 -68.92 -40.65 47.59
C SER A 1005 -69.56 -39.36 48.12
N LEU A 1006 -68.83 -38.24 48.10
CA LEU A 1006 -69.27 -36.92 48.54
C LEU A 1006 -69.48 -36.00 47.32
#